data_AF-A0A933MXD0-F1
#
_entry.id   AF-A0A933MXD0-F1
#
_cell.length_a   1.000
_cell.length_b   1.000
_cell.length_c   1.000
_cell.angle_alpha   90.00
_cell.angle_beta   90.00
_cell.angle_gamma   90.00
#
_symmetry.space_group_name_H-M   'P 1'
#
loop_
_entity.id
_entity.type
_entity.pdbx_description
1 polymer ?
#
loop_
_entity_poly.entity_id
_entity_poly.type
_entity_poly.pdbx_seq_one_letter_code
_entity_poly.pdbx_strand_id
1 'polypeptide(L)'
;MRTALVFILVVAALIAALAIGCSAAPGPAGPPGPPGPAGPAGLAGAPGPAGAPGAAGKSAVGPPGPGLKIEIAKVEIGADNKPVVTFKLTDDKGITLKAADLDSGSLRFGLAKLTSDKDTKLTTIENYFVNEVKGAEFVNKGQTTKPTLASTTQATLDAGGKLTETELGYTYTFTNTVPANVDKTATHLVSAQVSRNSREFVGNAAYYFVPAGGTPTPREVVKTEACNTCHDPLSAHGGTRREVALCLTCHTNQTTDPESGNTVDFKVLVHKLHNGRNLPSVATGKKPYFIVGNRQSVFDFSLGNWPQDVRNCTTCHDKGAQANNWKESPSRAACGSCHDGINWETSKALYTGGKDHAGGPQNDDKSCKGCHQADTGQEFDASVVGAHVIPARSKQLKGVVYTIDSATAKAGEKPVVNFTVKDSSGAALDATKLDFIEITLAYPTTDYATRITENVNRIVAAGQPPFVRTGTMDDLGGGKFRYTFTNPLPATAKGSAAVGMAAYKIAKIKGNDAKDVEVREGNNNPVVYVSMDGSKAEPRRTVVKRETCNQCHLDLGSPAAFSVHGGIRRSPEYCILCHNPNATDEAARPKDKLPPESIQFKFMIHSLHMGSERDTPAEFIGRAAARTEEITFPTAGAQRNCAKCHAPNTNVLPLPSTALPTTITQEGKVVKVIQTIAAACTACHANPQVKGHTELMTTSSGTETCAICHGPGREFAVDQVHKR
;
A
#
# COMPACT_ATOMS: atom_id res chain seq x y z
N MET A 1 -60.74 8.16 -69.67
CA MET A 1 -59.62 8.97 -69.15
C MET A 1 -60.15 9.79 -67.98
N ARG A 2 -59.52 9.87 -66.82
CA ARG A 2 -58.25 9.32 -66.37
C ARG A 2 -58.32 9.53 -64.85
N THR A 3 -58.39 8.45 -64.06
CA THR A 3 -57.21 7.80 -63.47
C THR A 3 -56.27 8.81 -62.83
N ALA A 4 -56.31 8.89 -61.50
CA ALA A 4 -55.19 9.05 -60.57
C ALA A 4 -55.51 10.00 -59.41
N LEU A 5 -56.56 9.75 -58.60
CA LEU A 5 -56.68 10.47 -57.32
C LEU A 5 -57.53 9.78 -56.23
N VAL A 6 -57.87 8.48 -56.37
CA VAL A 6 -58.80 7.78 -55.46
C VAL A 6 -58.16 6.61 -54.68
N PHE A 7 -56.86 6.33 -54.84
CA PHE A 7 -56.20 5.19 -54.15
C PHE A 7 -55.31 5.57 -52.95
N ILE A 8 -55.30 6.82 -52.49
CA ILE A 8 -54.46 7.26 -51.34
C ILE A 8 -55.30 7.73 -50.13
N LEU A 9 -56.63 7.71 -50.21
CA LEU A 9 -57.52 8.19 -49.14
C LEU A 9 -58.35 7.10 -48.42
N VAL A 10 -58.17 5.81 -48.74
CA VAL A 10 -58.94 4.70 -48.10
C VAL A 10 -58.08 3.71 -47.30
N VAL A 11 -56.74 3.80 -47.34
CA VAL A 11 -55.87 2.94 -46.51
C VAL A 11 -55.48 3.59 -45.17
N ALA A 12 -55.68 4.90 -45.00
CA ALA A 12 -55.33 5.62 -43.76
C ALA A 12 -56.47 5.71 -42.72
N ALA A 13 -57.68 5.23 -43.02
CA ALA A 13 -58.84 5.40 -42.14
C ALA A 13 -59.34 4.12 -41.44
N LEU A 14 -58.65 2.98 -41.58
CA LEU A 14 -59.08 1.70 -40.97
C LEU A 14 -58.14 1.11 -39.90
N ILE A 15 -57.14 1.86 -39.41
CA ILE A 15 -56.22 1.40 -38.33
C ILE A 15 -56.31 2.32 -37.09
N ALA A 16 -57.41 3.05 -36.90
CA ALA A 16 -57.56 4.01 -35.80
C ALA A 16 -58.80 3.79 -34.90
N ALA A 17 -59.42 2.61 -34.91
CA ALA A 17 -60.53 2.33 -34.01
C ALA A 17 -60.64 0.84 -33.65
N LEU A 18 -59.77 0.35 -32.77
CA LEU A 18 -60.02 -0.82 -31.91
C LEU A 18 -58.86 -1.02 -30.90
N ALA A 19 -58.88 -0.28 -29.78
CA ALA A 19 -58.43 -0.76 -28.47
C ALA A 19 -58.67 0.32 -27.40
N ILE A 20 -59.78 0.18 -26.69
CA ILE A 20 -60.06 0.78 -25.39
C ILE A 20 -59.40 -0.12 -24.32
N GLY A 21 -58.69 0.45 -23.34
CA GLY A 21 -58.57 -0.16 -22.00
C GLY A 21 -57.24 0.01 -21.26
N CYS A 22 -57.34 0.72 -20.11
CA CYS A 22 -56.48 0.69 -18.93
C CYS A 22 -55.24 1.61 -18.88
N SER A 23 -55.49 2.86 -18.48
CA SER A 23 -54.53 3.79 -17.89
C SER A 23 -54.22 3.43 -16.43
N ALA A 24 -53.03 2.89 -16.16
CA ALA A 24 -52.43 2.89 -14.83
C ALA A 24 -51.72 4.23 -14.58
N ALA A 25 -51.89 4.80 -13.39
CA ALA A 25 -51.24 6.04 -12.97
C ALA A 25 -49.69 5.92 -13.05
N PRO A 26 -48.96 7.00 -13.40
CA PRO A 26 -47.50 6.99 -13.37
C PRO A 26 -46.99 6.72 -11.95
N GLY A 27 -46.12 5.73 -11.79
CA GLY A 27 -45.41 5.51 -10.54
C GLY A 27 -44.53 6.71 -10.17
N PRO A 28 -44.26 6.96 -8.87
CA PRO A 28 -43.39 8.06 -8.45
C PRO A 28 -42.01 7.94 -9.09
N ALA A 29 -41.45 9.07 -9.51
CA ALA A 29 -40.10 9.14 -10.06
C ALA A 29 -39.10 8.51 -9.09
N GLY A 30 -38.27 7.60 -9.59
CA GLY A 30 -37.22 6.99 -8.79
C GLY A 30 -36.22 8.04 -8.28
N PRO A 31 -35.54 7.78 -7.15
CA PRO A 31 -34.53 8.69 -6.64
C PRO A 31 -33.44 8.93 -7.69
N PRO A 32 -32.86 10.16 -7.76
CA PRO A 32 -31.78 10.45 -8.69
C PRO A 32 -30.64 9.44 -8.54
N GLY A 33 -30.13 8.94 -9.66
CA GLY A 33 -28.96 8.08 -9.64
C GLY A 33 -27.76 8.78 -8.96
N PRO A 34 -26.83 8.03 -8.35
CA PRO A 34 -25.62 8.62 -7.79
C PRO A 34 -24.88 9.41 -8.89
N PRO A 35 -24.30 10.57 -8.56
CA PRO A 35 -23.50 11.34 -9.51
C PRO A 35 -22.45 10.43 -10.16
N GLY A 36 -22.31 10.52 -11.49
CA GLY A 36 -21.23 9.83 -12.18
C GLY A 36 -19.87 10.21 -11.58
N PRO A 37 -18.86 9.32 -11.64
CA PRO A 37 -17.52 9.67 -11.20
C PRO A 37 -17.08 10.96 -11.91
N ALA A 38 -16.56 11.91 -11.14
CA ALA A 38 -16.01 13.13 -11.70
C ALA A 38 -15.00 12.77 -12.80
N GLY A 39 -15.14 13.37 -13.98
CA GLY A 39 -14.15 13.21 -15.03
C GLY A 39 -12.75 13.57 -14.51
N PRO A 40 -11.69 12.99 -15.08
CA PRO A 40 -10.33 13.37 -14.70
C PRO A 40 -10.21 14.90 -14.77
N ALA A 41 -9.76 15.51 -13.67
CA ALA A 41 -9.54 16.95 -13.61
C ALA A 41 -8.65 17.33 -14.81
N GLY A 42 -9.08 18.31 -15.59
CA GLY A 42 -8.25 18.88 -16.65
C GLY A 42 -6.90 19.28 -16.05
N LEU A 43 -5.81 19.05 -16.80
CA LEU A 43 -4.48 19.42 -16.36
C LEU A 43 -4.50 20.86 -15.85
N ALA A 44 -4.13 21.04 -14.57
CA ALA A 44 -4.00 22.36 -14.01
C ALA A 44 -3.05 23.17 -14.90
N GLY A 45 -3.50 24.35 -15.34
CA GLY A 45 -2.61 25.28 -16.03
C GLY A 45 -1.34 25.49 -15.21
N ALA A 46 -0.21 25.69 -15.89
CA ALA A 46 1.06 25.97 -15.22
C ALA A 46 0.84 27.04 -14.14
N PRO A 47 1.25 26.81 -12.88
CA PRO A 47 1.12 27.81 -11.84
C PRO A 47 1.76 29.11 -12.32
N GLY A 48 1.04 30.24 -12.17
CA GLY A 48 1.66 31.54 -12.34
C GLY A 48 2.88 31.67 -11.42
N PRO A 49 3.88 32.50 -11.77
CA PRO A 49 5.01 32.76 -10.88
C PRO A 49 4.50 33.13 -9.50
N ALA A 50 5.12 32.57 -8.46
CA ALA A 50 4.74 32.84 -7.07
C ALA A 50 4.75 34.35 -6.82
N GLY A 51 3.62 34.86 -6.30
CA GLY A 51 3.56 36.24 -5.82
C GLY A 51 4.62 36.46 -4.73
N ALA A 52 5.12 37.69 -4.61
CA ALA A 52 6.01 38.06 -3.51
C ALA A 52 5.36 37.68 -2.16
N PRO A 53 6.14 37.16 -1.18
CA PRO A 53 5.59 36.81 0.13
C PRO A 53 4.83 37.99 0.73
N GLY A 54 3.60 37.73 1.20
CA GLY A 54 2.86 38.71 1.98
C GLY A 54 3.65 39.10 3.24
N ALA A 55 3.46 40.33 3.73
CA ALA A 55 4.10 40.81 4.95
C ALA A 55 3.86 39.82 6.11
N ALA A 56 4.93 39.50 6.86
CA ALA A 56 4.86 38.57 7.98
C ALA A 56 3.79 39.01 9.00
N GLY A 57 2.81 38.13 9.25
CA GLY A 57 1.86 38.32 10.36
C GLY A 57 2.62 38.38 11.69
N LYS A 58 2.21 39.27 12.59
CA LYS A 58 2.79 39.37 13.94
C LYS A 58 2.71 38.00 14.62
N SER A 59 3.84 37.49 15.13
CA SER A 59 3.91 36.22 15.86
C SER A 59 2.88 36.18 16.98
N ALA A 60 2.19 35.04 17.12
CA ALA A 60 1.29 34.82 18.25
C ALA A 60 2.09 34.79 19.56
N VAL A 61 1.64 35.54 20.57
CA VAL A 61 2.30 35.65 21.87
C VAL A 61 1.69 34.61 22.83
N GLY A 62 2.50 33.69 23.35
CA GLY A 62 2.10 32.64 24.29
C GLY A 62 3.21 31.61 24.55
N PRO A 63 3.05 30.70 25.54
CA PRO A 63 4.01 29.61 25.74
C PRO A 63 3.98 28.63 24.56
N PRO A 64 5.12 28.04 24.17
CA PRO A 64 5.17 27.03 23.11
C PRO A 64 4.22 25.84 23.34
N GLY A 65 3.32 25.59 22.39
CA GLY A 65 2.47 24.41 22.34
C GLY A 65 3.14 23.20 21.69
N PRO A 66 2.35 22.17 21.35
CA PRO A 66 2.80 21.01 20.58
C PRO A 66 3.30 21.39 19.18
N GLY A 67 4.23 20.59 18.65
CA GLY A 67 4.75 20.73 17.31
C GLY A 67 6.12 21.41 17.22
N LEU A 68 6.74 21.28 16.05
CA LEU A 68 8.02 21.88 15.70
C LEU A 68 8.12 22.01 14.18
N LYS A 69 8.17 23.24 13.69
CA LYS A 69 8.36 23.59 12.29
C LYS A 69 9.63 24.44 12.17
N ILE A 70 10.43 24.14 11.16
CA ILE A 70 11.60 24.93 10.77
C ILE A 70 11.39 25.43 9.36
N GLU A 71 11.58 26.73 9.15
CA GLU A 71 11.45 27.38 7.85
C GLU A 71 12.74 28.14 7.54
N ILE A 72 13.43 27.74 6.47
CA ILE A 72 14.65 28.42 6.02
C ILE A 72 14.24 29.58 5.12
N ALA A 73 14.66 30.80 5.47
CA ALA A 73 14.34 32.02 4.74
C ALA A 73 15.45 32.44 3.76
N LYS A 74 16.72 32.19 4.12
CA LYS A 74 17.86 32.64 3.33
C LYS A 74 19.09 31.76 3.59
N VAL A 75 19.91 31.58 2.56
CA VAL A 75 21.23 30.96 2.66
C VAL A 75 22.24 31.83 1.92
N GLU A 76 23.38 32.07 2.55
CA GLU A 76 24.51 32.80 1.96
C GLU A 76 25.80 32.02 2.19
N ILE A 77 26.76 32.16 1.27
CA ILE A 77 28.12 31.65 1.46
C ILE A 77 29.00 32.87 1.71
N GLY A 78 29.53 32.99 2.94
CA GLY A 78 30.39 34.09 3.34
C GLY A 78 31.69 34.16 2.53
N ALA A 79 32.38 35.30 2.59
CA ALA A 79 33.69 35.48 1.94
C ALA A 79 34.77 34.53 2.50
N ASP A 80 34.57 34.04 3.72
CA ASP A 80 35.35 32.99 4.40
C ASP A 80 34.94 31.57 3.98
N ASN A 81 34.07 31.43 2.99
CA ASN A 81 33.46 30.19 2.53
C ASN A 81 32.66 29.45 3.62
N LYS A 82 32.22 30.13 4.68
CA LYS A 82 31.28 29.57 5.66
C LYS A 82 29.85 29.86 5.23
N PRO A 83 29.01 28.82 5.04
CA PRO A 83 27.59 29.03 4.85
C PRO A 83 26.92 29.64 6.09
N VAL A 84 25.96 30.53 5.86
CA VAL A 84 25.09 31.13 6.87
C VAL A 84 23.65 30.90 6.47
N VAL A 85 22.86 30.30 7.36
CA VAL A 85 21.43 30.00 7.14
C VAL A 85 20.60 30.86 8.06
N THR A 86 19.64 31.60 7.49
CA THR A 86 18.62 32.34 8.24
C THR A 86 17.32 31.55 8.26
N PHE A 87 16.74 31.31 9.43
CA PHE A 87 15.56 30.45 9.58
C PHE A 87 14.68 30.84 10.77
N LYS A 88 13.45 30.34 10.76
CA LYS A 88 12.45 30.49 11.84
C LYS A 88 12.09 29.14 12.43
N LEU A 89 11.73 29.14 13.71
CA LEU A 89 11.22 27.98 14.43
C LEU A 89 9.85 28.31 15.03
N THR A 90 8.85 27.48 14.78
CA THR A 90 7.51 27.65 15.37
C THR A 90 6.90 26.33 15.83
N ASP A 91 5.93 26.40 16.74
CA ASP A 91 5.04 25.27 17.04
C ASP A 91 3.93 25.13 15.97
N ASP A 92 2.98 24.22 16.19
CA ASP A 92 1.87 24.01 15.24
C ASP A 92 0.89 25.18 15.15
N LYS A 93 0.83 26.03 16.18
CA LYS A 93 0.00 27.24 16.24
C LYS A 93 0.73 28.49 15.73
N GLY A 94 1.99 28.36 15.31
CA GLY A 94 2.80 29.47 14.81
C GLY A 94 3.48 30.30 15.92
N ILE A 95 3.50 29.82 17.16
CA ILE A 95 4.25 30.48 18.25
C ILE A 95 5.73 30.24 18.01
N THR A 96 6.53 31.31 18.09
CA THR A 96 7.99 31.24 17.90
C THR A 96 8.66 30.42 19.02
N LEU A 97 9.56 29.53 18.64
CA LEU A 97 10.32 28.68 19.56
C LEU A 97 11.71 29.26 19.85
N LYS A 98 12.18 29.04 21.08
CA LYS A 98 13.53 29.40 21.54
C LYS A 98 14.51 28.25 21.32
N ALA A 99 15.79 28.56 21.20
CA ALA A 99 16.84 27.53 21.14
C ALA A 99 16.82 26.61 22.39
N ALA A 100 16.45 27.14 23.55
CA ALA A 100 16.30 26.37 24.79
C ALA A 100 15.11 25.39 24.77
N ASP A 101 14.17 25.55 23.84
CA ASP A 101 13.07 24.60 23.65
C ASP A 101 13.51 23.35 22.86
N LEU A 102 14.71 23.34 22.28
CA LEU A 102 15.18 22.27 21.41
C LEU A 102 15.94 21.20 22.19
N ASP A 103 15.89 19.96 21.69
CA ASP A 103 16.75 18.89 22.19
C ASP A 103 18.23 19.27 21.92
N SER A 104 19.08 19.05 22.92
CA SER A 104 20.51 19.37 22.83
C SER A 104 21.18 18.71 21.61
N GLY A 105 21.89 19.50 20.80
CA GLY A 105 22.60 19.04 19.60
C GLY A 105 21.72 18.49 18.47
N SER A 106 20.40 18.75 18.51
CA SER A 106 19.45 18.27 17.50
C SER A 106 19.50 19.08 16.20
N LEU A 107 19.73 20.40 16.30
CA LEU A 107 19.82 21.32 15.16
C LEU A 107 21.08 21.04 14.35
N ARG A 108 20.90 20.59 13.10
CA ARG A 108 21.98 20.29 12.15
C ARG A 108 21.58 20.70 10.75
N PHE A 109 22.56 21.07 9.95
CA PHE A 109 22.33 21.49 8.56
C PHE A 109 23.22 20.73 7.58
N GLY A 110 22.66 20.35 6.43
CA GLY A 110 23.40 19.81 5.29
C GLY A 110 23.54 20.87 4.20
N LEU A 111 24.58 20.76 3.38
CA LEU A 111 24.74 21.57 2.17
C LEU A 111 25.24 20.68 1.03
N ALA A 112 24.50 20.66 -0.07
CA ALA A 112 24.84 19.86 -1.23
C ALA A 112 24.72 20.67 -2.53
N LYS A 113 25.52 20.28 -3.53
CA LYS A 113 25.44 20.78 -4.90
C LYS A 113 24.55 19.87 -5.73
N LEU A 114 23.70 20.45 -6.58
CA LEU A 114 22.99 19.74 -7.62
C LEU A 114 23.72 19.93 -8.95
N THR A 115 24.00 18.83 -9.65
CA THR A 115 24.42 18.90 -11.06
C THR A 115 23.51 18.05 -11.92
N SER A 116 23.32 18.49 -13.16
CA SER A 116 22.56 17.75 -14.17
C SER A 116 23.47 17.51 -15.36
N ASP A 117 23.58 16.26 -15.76
CA ASP A 117 24.21 15.90 -17.01
C ASP A 117 23.37 16.40 -18.19
N LYS A 118 24.00 16.99 -19.19
CA LYS A 118 23.30 17.64 -20.31
C LYS A 118 22.66 16.63 -21.27
N ASP A 119 23.25 15.45 -21.40
CA ASP A 119 22.88 14.45 -22.40
C ASP A 119 21.84 13.48 -21.82
N THR A 120 22.16 12.90 -20.66
CA THR A 120 21.34 11.89 -19.98
C THR A 120 20.22 12.50 -19.13
N LYS A 121 20.32 13.80 -18.80
CA LYS A 121 19.46 14.49 -17.82
C LYS A 121 19.50 13.88 -16.42
N LEU A 122 20.50 13.03 -16.13
CA LEU A 122 20.72 12.49 -14.80
C LEU A 122 21.14 13.60 -13.86
N THR A 123 20.49 13.65 -12.70
CA THR A 123 20.80 14.60 -11.64
C THR A 123 21.60 13.90 -10.54
N THR A 124 22.72 14.51 -10.15
CA THR A 124 23.50 14.10 -8.99
C THR A 124 23.40 15.16 -7.90
N ILE A 125 23.37 14.68 -6.66
CA ILE A 125 23.45 15.51 -5.47
C ILE A 125 24.72 15.09 -4.75
N GLU A 126 25.63 16.04 -4.52
CA GLU A 126 26.89 15.81 -3.84
C GLU A 126 26.97 16.70 -2.61
N ASN A 127 27.18 16.10 -1.45
CA ASN A 127 27.33 16.84 -0.21
C ASN A 127 28.74 17.43 -0.14
N TYR A 128 28.84 18.68 0.31
CA TYR A 128 30.14 19.34 0.55
C TYR A 128 30.87 18.80 1.77
N PHE A 129 30.15 18.17 2.70
CA PHE A 129 30.66 17.64 3.95
C PHE A 129 30.56 16.13 3.93
N VAL A 130 31.73 15.49 3.91
CA VAL A 130 31.88 14.04 3.92
C VAL A 130 32.93 13.65 4.97
N ASN A 131 32.76 12.47 5.57
CA ASN A 131 33.71 11.88 6.51
C ASN A 131 34.23 10.56 5.95
N GLU A 132 35.48 10.24 6.26
CA GLU A 132 35.96 8.86 6.16
C GLU A 132 35.38 8.05 7.33
N VAL A 133 34.75 6.92 7.00
CA VAL A 133 34.19 5.97 7.96
C VAL A 133 34.94 4.65 7.82
N LYS A 134 35.63 4.26 8.89
CA LYS A 134 36.34 2.97 8.97
C LYS A 134 35.34 1.85 9.22
N GLY A 135 35.50 0.74 8.51
CA GLY A 135 34.74 -0.47 8.76
C GLY A 135 35.10 -1.07 10.12
N ALA A 136 34.10 -1.58 10.83
CA ALA A 136 34.25 -2.25 12.11
C ALA A 136 33.65 -3.67 12.10
N GLU A 137 34.07 -4.50 13.05
CA GLU A 137 33.43 -5.80 13.24
C GLU A 137 32.01 -5.63 13.78
N PHE A 138 31.10 -6.47 13.31
CA PHE A 138 29.69 -6.45 13.67
C PHE A 138 29.16 -7.86 13.91
N VAL A 139 28.03 -7.98 14.60
CA VAL A 139 27.38 -9.27 14.85
C VAL A 139 26.23 -9.44 13.87
N ASN A 140 26.31 -10.45 13.01
CA ASN A 140 25.25 -10.83 12.08
C ASN A 140 24.74 -12.23 12.42
N LYS A 141 23.45 -12.35 12.74
CA LYS A 141 22.81 -13.64 13.11
C LYS A 141 23.63 -14.43 14.16
N GLY A 142 24.15 -13.72 15.16
CA GLY A 142 24.94 -14.29 16.26
C GLY A 142 26.42 -14.53 15.95
N GLN A 143 26.90 -14.18 14.76
CA GLN A 143 28.28 -14.37 14.34
C GLN A 143 29.03 -13.05 14.17
N THR A 144 30.21 -12.94 14.79
CA THR A 144 31.13 -11.83 14.56
C THR A 144 31.65 -11.88 13.13
N THR A 145 31.44 -10.79 12.39
CA THR A 145 31.73 -10.65 10.97
C THR A 145 32.64 -9.44 10.75
N LYS A 146 33.62 -9.58 9.85
CA LYS A 146 34.51 -8.48 9.45
C LYS A 146 33.81 -7.58 8.43
N PRO A 147 34.14 -6.27 8.40
CA PRO A 147 33.60 -5.38 7.39
C PRO A 147 34.08 -5.77 5.99
N THR A 148 33.24 -5.52 4.98
CA THR A 148 33.56 -5.79 3.58
C THR A 148 34.64 -4.84 3.06
N LEU A 149 34.63 -3.59 3.51
CA LEU A 149 35.58 -2.54 3.13
C LEU A 149 36.28 -1.98 4.37
N ALA A 150 37.58 -1.68 4.24
CA ALA A 150 38.37 -1.12 5.35
C ALA A 150 37.95 0.30 5.74
N SER A 151 37.63 1.14 4.76
CA SER A 151 36.99 2.43 4.96
C SER A 151 36.18 2.85 3.74
N THR A 152 35.25 3.78 3.95
CA THR A 152 34.38 4.37 2.93
C THR A 152 34.21 5.86 3.19
N THR A 153 33.65 6.57 2.22
CA THR A 153 33.19 7.95 2.40
C THR A 153 31.71 7.96 2.75
N GLN A 154 31.29 8.84 3.66
CA GLN A 154 29.88 9.07 3.95
C GLN A 154 29.57 10.57 4.10
N ALA A 155 28.53 11.03 3.43
CA ALA A 155 28.03 12.39 3.58
C ALA A 155 27.45 12.63 4.98
N THR A 156 27.64 13.85 5.51
CA THR A 156 27.24 14.22 6.87
C THR A 156 26.51 15.57 6.91
N LEU A 157 26.04 15.94 8.09
CA LEU A 157 25.51 17.27 8.40
C LEU A 157 26.50 18.03 9.27
N ASP A 158 26.55 19.34 9.12
CA ASP A 158 27.22 20.26 10.02
C ASP A 158 26.49 20.28 11.37
N ALA A 159 27.28 20.25 12.45
CA ALA A 159 26.81 20.34 13.82
C ALA A 159 27.75 21.23 14.63
N GLY A 160 27.21 21.93 15.63
CA GLY A 160 27.99 22.78 16.53
C GLY A 160 28.38 24.14 15.94
N GLY A 161 27.76 24.56 14.84
CA GLY A 161 27.90 25.91 14.29
C GLY A 161 27.34 26.99 15.22
N LYS A 162 27.66 28.24 14.90
CA LYS A 162 27.29 29.40 15.73
C LYS A 162 25.84 29.80 15.46
N LEU A 163 24.98 29.65 16.46
CA LEU A 163 23.60 30.11 16.43
C LEU A 163 23.50 31.53 17.02
N THR A 164 22.85 32.45 16.29
CA THR A 164 22.61 33.83 16.74
C THR A 164 21.12 34.17 16.56
N GLU A 165 20.48 34.70 17.60
CA GLU A 165 19.09 35.17 17.52
C GLU A 165 19.03 36.52 16.79
N THR A 166 17.98 36.73 15.99
CA THR A 166 17.76 37.92 15.16
C THR A 166 16.28 38.29 15.14
N GLU A 167 15.94 39.49 14.67
CA GLU A 167 14.53 39.90 14.50
C GLU A 167 13.75 38.99 13.52
N LEU A 168 14.45 38.30 12.61
CA LEU A 168 13.87 37.41 11.61
C LEU A 168 13.81 35.95 12.06
N GLY A 169 14.24 35.62 13.29
CA GLY A 169 14.39 34.26 13.80
C GLY A 169 15.84 34.01 14.23
N TYR A 170 16.54 33.11 13.54
CA TYR A 170 17.91 32.73 13.86
C TYR A 170 18.81 32.75 12.64
N THR A 171 20.09 33.02 12.86
CA THR A 171 21.15 32.69 11.91
C THR A 171 22.03 31.57 12.46
N TYR A 172 22.37 30.61 11.60
CA TYR A 172 23.32 29.54 11.88
C TYR A 172 24.52 29.66 10.93
N THR A 173 25.70 29.91 11.49
CA THR A 173 26.97 29.92 10.75
C THR A 173 27.66 28.58 10.91
N PHE A 174 27.96 27.93 9.79
CA PHE A 174 28.54 26.59 9.76
C PHE A 174 29.94 26.54 10.38
N THR A 175 30.25 25.41 11.02
CA THR A 175 31.63 25.12 11.45
C THR A 175 32.48 24.74 10.24
N ASN A 176 31.92 23.96 9.31
CA ASN A 176 32.59 23.57 8.08
C ASN A 176 32.60 24.69 7.03
N THR A 177 33.59 24.67 6.14
CA THR A 177 33.73 25.59 5.00
C THR A 177 33.49 24.84 3.71
N VAL A 178 32.84 25.48 2.72
CA VAL A 178 32.81 24.94 1.35
C VAL A 178 34.14 25.18 0.63
N PRO A 179 34.46 24.43 -0.44
CA PRO A 179 35.65 24.68 -1.24
C PRO A 179 35.67 26.11 -1.82
N ALA A 180 36.86 26.70 -1.93
CA ALA A 180 37.02 28.07 -2.45
C ALA A 180 36.54 28.22 -3.91
N ASN A 181 36.56 27.13 -4.68
CA ASN A 181 36.06 27.04 -6.05
C ASN A 181 34.59 26.60 -6.13
N VAL A 182 33.78 26.85 -5.10
CA VAL A 182 32.35 26.56 -5.12
C VAL A 182 31.69 27.18 -6.36
N ASP A 183 30.95 26.36 -7.10
CA ASP A 183 30.28 26.78 -8.32
C ASP A 183 29.05 27.62 -7.97
N LYS A 184 29.21 28.93 -7.91
CA LYS A 184 28.16 29.86 -7.48
C LYS A 184 26.96 29.91 -8.45
N THR A 185 27.06 29.33 -9.64
CA THR A 185 26.00 29.35 -10.66
C THR A 185 25.10 28.12 -10.61
N ALA A 186 25.54 27.05 -9.94
CA ALA A 186 24.75 25.83 -9.78
C ALA A 186 23.66 25.98 -8.71
N THR A 187 22.62 25.15 -8.81
CA THR A 187 21.65 24.98 -7.74
C THR A 187 22.29 24.24 -6.57
N HIS A 188 22.04 24.72 -5.37
CA HIS A 188 22.45 24.13 -4.09
C HIS A 188 21.22 23.80 -3.25
N LEU A 189 21.36 22.82 -2.38
CA LEU A 189 20.34 22.40 -1.42
C LEU A 189 20.91 22.50 -0.01
N VAL A 190 20.30 23.34 0.82
CA VAL A 190 20.45 23.26 2.29
C VAL A 190 19.33 22.40 2.85
N SER A 191 19.69 21.44 3.70
CA SER A 191 18.74 20.67 4.49
C SER A 191 18.91 20.99 5.97
N ALA A 192 17.85 20.82 6.76
CA ALA A 192 17.90 20.98 8.20
C ALA A 192 17.17 19.85 8.91
N GLN A 193 17.66 19.48 10.10
CA GLN A 193 16.93 18.68 11.08
C GLN A 193 16.98 19.35 12.44
N VAL A 194 15.92 19.19 13.22
CA VAL A 194 15.81 19.67 14.60
C VAL A 194 14.74 18.85 15.34
N SER A 195 14.88 18.70 16.65
CA SER A 195 13.88 18.01 17.48
C SER A 195 13.67 18.72 18.82
N ARG A 196 12.52 18.43 19.45
CA ARG A 196 12.11 18.95 20.76
C ARG A 196 11.38 17.85 21.55
N ASN A 197 11.43 17.95 22.88
CA ASN A 197 10.78 17.05 23.83
C ASN A 197 11.20 15.59 23.61
N SER A 198 12.50 15.32 23.60
CA SER A 198 13.03 13.96 23.38
C SER A 198 12.53 13.34 22.07
N ARG A 199 12.55 14.15 20.99
CA ARG A 199 12.11 13.78 19.64
C ARG A 199 10.61 13.48 19.48
N GLU A 200 9.80 13.86 20.44
CA GLU A 200 8.35 13.89 20.28
C GLU A 200 7.98 14.76 19.07
N PHE A 201 8.57 15.96 19.00
CA PHE A 201 8.40 16.88 17.87
C PHE A 201 9.67 16.95 17.04
N VAL A 202 9.51 16.88 15.71
CA VAL A 202 10.61 16.84 14.74
C VAL A 202 10.30 17.82 13.62
N GLY A 203 11.25 18.73 13.37
CA GLY A 203 11.23 19.65 12.24
C GLY A 203 12.32 19.30 11.25
N ASN A 204 11.98 19.22 9.96
CA ASN A 204 12.93 19.13 8.86
C ASN A 204 12.63 20.26 7.86
N ALA A 205 13.66 20.73 7.17
CA ALA A 205 13.49 21.70 6.10
C ALA A 205 14.46 21.42 4.95
N ALA A 206 14.10 21.93 3.78
CA ALA A 206 14.93 21.96 2.60
C ALA A 206 14.79 23.32 1.93
N TYR A 207 15.90 23.86 1.43
CA TYR A 207 15.93 25.15 0.75
C TYR A 207 16.89 25.09 -0.43
N TYR A 208 16.37 25.37 -1.62
CA TYR A 208 17.14 25.41 -2.85
C TYR A 208 17.53 26.84 -3.20
N PHE A 209 18.78 27.07 -3.59
CA PHE A 209 19.27 28.40 -3.94
C PHE A 209 20.42 28.37 -4.96
N VAL A 210 20.68 29.50 -5.59
CA VAL A 210 21.85 29.72 -6.47
C VAL A 210 22.69 30.85 -5.85
N PRO A 211 23.93 30.59 -5.41
CA PRO A 211 24.73 31.58 -4.71
C PRO A 211 24.97 32.90 -5.48
N ALA A 212 25.09 32.84 -6.81
CA ALA A 212 25.26 34.01 -7.69
C ALA A 212 23.94 34.72 -8.03
N GLY A 213 22.80 34.26 -7.48
CA GLY A 213 21.47 34.67 -7.90
C GLY A 213 20.95 33.85 -9.08
N GLY A 214 19.64 33.92 -9.31
CA GLY A 214 18.92 33.14 -10.32
C GLY A 214 17.89 32.17 -9.73
N THR A 215 17.09 31.56 -10.60
CA THR A 215 16.06 30.60 -10.19
C THR A 215 16.70 29.23 -9.96
N PRO A 216 16.65 28.67 -8.73
CA PRO A 216 17.12 27.32 -8.49
C PRO A 216 16.25 26.30 -9.24
N THR A 217 16.83 25.15 -9.55
CA THR A 217 16.12 24.01 -10.14
C THR A 217 16.06 22.86 -9.11
N PRO A 218 15.02 22.80 -8.26
CA PRO A 218 14.86 21.73 -7.29
C PRO A 218 14.86 20.34 -7.93
N ARG A 219 15.40 19.36 -7.19
CA ARG A 219 15.34 17.95 -7.60
C ARG A 219 14.13 17.25 -6.98
N GLU A 220 12.98 17.33 -7.64
CA GLU A 220 11.71 16.75 -7.18
C GLU A 220 11.28 15.52 -8.00
N VAL A 221 12.08 14.45 -7.95
CA VAL A 221 11.77 13.18 -8.62
C VAL A 221 10.69 12.39 -7.86
N VAL A 222 10.71 12.47 -6.53
CA VAL A 222 9.67 11.93 -5.64
C VAL A 222 9.44 12.94 -4.52
N LYS A 223 8.22 12.99 -3.98
CA LYS A 223 7.87 13.84 -2.83
C LYS A 223 7.59 13.02 -1.58
N THR A 224 7.78 13.62 -0.40
CA THR A 224 7.53 12.96 0.89
C THR A 224 6.09 12.47 1.02
N GLU A 225 5.12 13.19 0.43
CA GLU A 225 3.70 12.81 0.47
C GLU A 225 3.41 11.52 -0.31
N ALA A 226 4.22 11.18 -1.33
CA ALA A 226 4.08 9.90 -2.02
C ALA A 226 4.44 8.75 -1.06
N CYS A 227 5.55 8.88 -0.32
CA CYS A 227 5.99 7.93 0.69
C CYS A 227 4.95 7.78 1.82
N ASN A 228 4.39 8.90 2.29
CA ASN A 228 3.40 8.94 3.37
C ASN A 228 2.01 8.39 2.98
N THR A 229 1.83 7.95 1.72
CA THR A 229 0.66 7.14 1.37
C THR A 229 0.67 5.81 2.13
N CYS A 230 1.87 5.24 2.34
CA CYS A 230 2.07 4.01 3.11
C CYS A 230 2.67 4.32 4.49
N HIS A 231 3.72 5.14 4.53
CA HIS A 231 4.36 5.57 5.78
C HIS A 231 3.48 6.56 6.55
N ASP A 232 3.66 6.65 7.87
CA ASP A 232 2.92 7.61 8.69
C ASP A 232 3.69 7.99 9.94
N PRO A 233 4.37 9.15 9.92
CA PRO A 233 5.05 9.65 8.73
C PRO A 233 6.23 8.74 8.35
N LEU A 234 6.87 8.99 7.20
CA LEU A 234 8.19 8.47 6.88
C LEU A 234 9.14 8.87 8.02
N SER A 235 9.93 7.91 8.50
CA SER A 235 10.67 8.07 9.75
C SER A 235 11.93 7.22 9.75
N ALA A 236 13.09 7.87 9.80
CA ALA A 236 14.40 7.22 9.82
C ALA A 236 15.32 7.83 10.89
N HIS A 237 16.43 7.13 11.20
CA HIS A 237 17.47 7.58 12.12
C HIS A 237 16.97 7.96 13.52
N GLY A 238 16.14 7.10 14.11
CA GLY A 238 15.55 7.37 15.43
C GLY A 238 14.44 8.42 15.40
N GLY A 239 13.81 8.60 14.23
CA GLY A 239 12.59 9.38 14.04
C GLY A 239 12.77 10.82 13.60
N THR A 240 14.01 11.31 13.54
CA THR A 240 14.31 12.73 13.32
C THR A 240 14.44 13.12 11.84
N ARG A 241 14.45 12.15 10.92
CA ARG A 241 14.57 12.39 9.48
C ARG A 241 13.34 11.84 8.77
N ARG A 242 12.54 12.74 8.20
CA ARG A 242 11.20 12.47 7.66
C ARG A 242 11.02 13.01 6.25
N GLU A 243 11.77 14.04 5.86
CA GLU A 243 11.66 14.67 4.54
C GLU A 243 12.61 14.09 3.50
N VAL A 244 12.12 13.78 2.30
CA VAL A 244 12.92 13.23 1.20
C VAL A 244 14.10 14.13 0.85
N ALA A 245 13.89 15.44 0.78
CA ALA A 245 14.94 16.39 0.43
C ALA A 245 16.09 16.40 1.46
N LEU A 246 15.80 16.14 2.75
CA LEU A 246 16.85 15.93 3.76
C LEU A 246 17.62 14.64 3.48
N CYS A 247 16.94 13.53 3.19
CA CYS A 247 17.57 12.26 2.86
C CYS A 247 18.57 12.40 1.69
N LEU A 248 18.19 13.15 0.65
CA LEU A 248 19.01 13.38 -0.54
C LEU A 248 20.35 14.06 -0.25
N THR A 249 20.49 14.80 0.86
CA THR A 249 21.77 15.43 1.23
C THR A 249 22.77 14.45 1.83
N CYS A 250 22.33 13.31 2.39
CA CYS A 250 23.25 12.30 2.95
C CYS A 250 23.30 11.03 2.09
N HIS A 251 22.17 10.60 1.54
CA HIS A 251 22.07 9.42 0.69
C HIS A 251 22.45 9.77 -0.76
N THR A 252 23.69 10.21 -0.94
CA THR A 252 24.32 10.54 -2.22
C THR A 252 25.10 9.34 -2.78
N ASN A 253 25.56 9.43 -4.03
CA ASN A 253 26.47 8.44 -4.63
C ASN A 253 27.86 8.39 -3.97
N GLN A 254 28.18 9.33 -3.08
CA GLN A 254 29.42 9.35 -2.30
C GLN A 254 29.36 8.39 -1.09
N THR A 255 28.17 7.92 -0.72
CA THR A 255 27.93 7.28 0.58
C THR A 255 27.76 5.77 0.45
N THR A 256 28.63 5.03 1.16
CA THR A 256 28.64 3.57 1.20
C THR A 256 28.76 3.08 2.64
N ASP A 257 28.06 1.99 2.96
CA ASP A 257 28.23 1.26 4.21
C ASP A 257 29.49 0.38 4.11
N PRO A 258 30.54 0.63 4.93
CA PRO A 258 31.77 -0.15 4.87
C PRO A 258 31.58 -1.61 5.31
N GLU A 259 30.65 -1.89 6.21
CA GLU A 259 30.44 -3.24 6.73
C GLU A 259 29.83 -4.15 5.66
N SER A 260 28.77 -3.70 4.98
CA SER A 260 28.12 -4.49 3.92
C SER A 260 28.74 -4.27 2.52
N GLY A 261 29.48 -3.18 2.32
CA GLY A 261 29.94 -2.74 1.00
C GLY A 261 28.83 -2.17 0.11
N ASN A 262 27.59 -2.10 0.59
CA ASN A 262 26.47 -1.56 -0.18
C ASN A 262 26.48 -0.04 -0.17
N THR A 263 26.28 0.57 -1.34
CA THR A 263 25.96 2.00 -1.40
C THR A 263 24.61 2.26 -0.74
N VAL A 264 24.51 3.42 -0.07
CA VAL A 264 23.25 3.95 0.45
C VAL A 264 22.77 5.16 -0.35
N ASP A 265 23.21 5.33 -1.60
CA ASP A 265 22.62 6.29 -2.55
C ASP A 265 21.10 6.12 -2.59
N PHE A 266 20.36 7.22 -2.42
CA PHE A 266 18.92 7.21 -2.17
C PHE A 266 18.15 6.39 -3.22
N LYS A 267 18.48 6.54 -4.50
CA LYS A 267 17.82 5.80 -5.59
C LYS A 267 18.10 4.30 -5.54
N VAL A 268 19.29 3.90 -5.09
CA VAL A 268 19.67 2.48 -4.98
C VAL A 268 19.04 1.87 -3.74
N LEU A 269 19.20 2.54 -2.59
CA LEU A 269 18.70 2.11 -1.30
C LEU A 269 17.19 1.92 -1.35
N VAL A 270 16.43 2.95 -1.73
CA VAL A 270 14.96 2.92 -1.70
C VAL A 270 14.41 1.80 -2.59
N HIS A 271 14.95 1.62 -3.80
CA HIS A 271 14.52 0.51 -4.65
C HIS A 271 14.86 -0.86 -4.07
N LYS A 272 16.08 -1.07 -3.55
CA LYS A 272 16.47 -2.35 -2.94
C LYS A 272 15.65 -2.68 -1.70
N LEU A 273 15.37 -1.70 -0.84
CA LEU A 273 14.51 -1.85 0.34
C LEU A 273 13.13 -2.38 -0.02
N HIS A 274 12.49 -1.80 -1.04
CA HIS A 274 11.14 -2.17 -1.46
C HIS A 274 11.12 -3.40 -2.37
N ASN A 275 12.19 -3.71 -3.11
CA ASN A 275 12.25 -4.95 -3.87
C ASN A 275 12.54 -6.15 -2.96
N GLY A 276 13.37 -5.95 -1.92
CA GLY A 276 13.60 -6.89 -0.83
C GLY A 276 13.88 -8.32 -1.30
N ARG A 277 13.00 -9.25 -0.91
CA ARG A 277 13.10 -10.68 -1.28
C ARG A 277 13.07 -10.97 -2.78
N ASN A 278 12.55 -10.04 -3.59
CA ASN A 278 12.44 -10.19 -5.04
C ASN A 278 13.71 -9.74 -5.79
N LEU A 279 14.71 -9.20 -5.08
CA LEU A 279 16.02 -8.92 -5.68
C LEU A 279 16.64 -10.22 -6.22
N PRO A 280 17.17 -10.25 -7.46
CA PRO A 280 17.91 -11.41 -7.96
C PRO A 280 19.01 -11.89 -7.01
N SER A 281 19.78 -10.97 -6.42
CA SER A 281 20.80 -11.30 -5.41
C SER A 281 20.26 -12.09 -4.23
N VAL A 282 19.06 -11.78 -3.75
CA VAL A 282 18.41 -12.46 -2.62
C VAL A 282 17.72 -13.76 -3.08
N ALA A 283 16.88 -13.66 -4.11
CA ALA A 283 16.02 -14.75 -4.57
C ALA A 283 16.83 -15.91 -5.17
N THR A 284 17.74 -15.62 -6.09
CA THR A 284 18.54 -16.62 -6.82
C THR A 284 19.98 -16.66 -6.31
N GLY A 285 20.60 -15.50 -6.06
CA GLY A 285 21.97 -15.40 -5.58
C GLY A 285 22.18 -15.85 -4.13
N LYS A 286 21.10 -15.96 -3.34
CA LYS A 286 21.12 -16.28 -1.89
C LYS A 286 22.03 -15.35 -1.09
N LYS A 287 22.25 -14.13 -1.57
CA LYS A 287 23.02 -13.07 -0.89
C LYS A 287 22.05 -12.11 -0.23
N PRO A 288 22.10 -11.95 1.11
CA PRO A 288 21.22 -11.02 1.79
C PRO A 288 21.57 -9.57 1.43
N TYR A 289 20.56 -8.71 1.36
CA TYR A 289 20.75 -7.27 1.29
C TYR A 289 20.52 -6.65 2.67
N PHE A 290 21.59 -6.14 3.26
CA PHE A 290 21.57 -5.54 4.60
C PHE A 290 22.44 -4.28 4.64
N ILE A 291 22.15 -3.43 5.61
CA ILE A 291 22.98 -2.27 5.97
C ILE A 291 23.33 -2.39 7.45
N VAL A 292 24.58 -2.11 7.83
CA VAL A 292 24.98 -1.99 9.24
C VAL A 292 24.86 -0.53 9.65
N GLY A 293 23.98 -0.27 10.61
CA GLY A 293 23.66 1.07 11.06
C GLY A 293 24.31 1.44 12.40
N ASN A 294 23.67 2.40 13.07
CA ASN A 294 24.12 2.92 14.36
C ASN A 294 24.37 1.79 15.38
N ARG A 295 25.47 1.89 16.14
CA ARG A 295 25.91 0.88 17.12
C ARG A 295 26.08 -0.52 16.52
N GLN A 296 26.53 -0.60 15.26
CA GLN A 296 26.80 -1.86 14.56
C GLN A 296 25.57 -2.80 14.48
N SER A 297 24.37 -2.20 14.45
CA SER A 297 23.11 -2.93 14.34
C SER A 297 22.84 -3.29 12.89
N VAL A 298 22.61 -4.58 12.61
CA VAL A 298 22.31 -5.07 11.27
C VAL A 298 20.83 -4.86 10.94
N PHE A 299 20.57 -4.19 9.83
CA PHE A 299 19.24 -4.06 9.23
C PHE A 299 19.18 -4.93 7.96
N ASP A 300 18.59 -6.13 8.09
CA ASP A 300 18.43 -7.08 6.98
C ASP A 300 17.10 -6.82 6.24
N PHE A 301 17.19 -6.40 4.99
CA PHE A 301 16.04 -6.07 4.13
C PHE A 301 15.69 -7.20 3.16
N SER A 302 16.36 -8.35 3.28
CA SER A 302 16.13 -9.52 2.42
C SER A 302 14.73 -10.12 2.58
N LEU A 303 14.06 -9.84 3.72
CA LEU A 303 12.68 -10.26 3.99
C LEU A 303 11.65 -9.14 3.75
N GLY A 304 12.09 -7.98 3.23
CA GLY A 304 11.21 -6.86 2.91
C GLY A 304 10.04 -7.30 2.02
N ASN A 305 8.82 -7.04 2.49
CA ASN A 305 7.58 -7.45 1.86
C ASN A 305 6.82 -6.23 1.31
N TRP A 306 7.05 -5.92 0.03
CA TRP A 306 6.30 -4.87 -0.66
C TRP A 306 4.85 -5.31 -0.90
N PRO A 307 3.85 -4.49 -0.53
CA PRO A 307 2.44 -4.86 -0.61
C PRO A 307 1.85 -4.73 -2.02
N GLN A 308 2.64 -4.37 -3.04
CA GLN A 308 2.18 -4.24 -4.42
C GLN A 308 3.10 -5.01 -5.39
N ASP A 309 2.81 -4.91 -6.69
CA ASP A 309 3.79 -5.29 -7.71
C ASP A 309 4.87 -4.20 -7.81
N VAL A 310 6.15 -4.60 -7.76
CA VAL A 310 7.29 -3.65 -7.78
C VAL A 310 7.36 -2.85 -9.09
N ARG A 311 6.73 -3.34 -10.16
CA ARG A 311 6.63 -2.62 -11.44
C ARG A 311 5.69 -1.41 -11.37
N ASN A 312 4.94 -1.23 -10.29
CA ASN A 312 4.07 -0.06 -10.11
C ASN A 312 4.86 1.19 -9.70
N CYS A 313 5.62 1.76 -10.65
CA CYS A 313 6.53 2.89 -10.41
C CYS A 313 5.79 4.14 -9.86
N THR A 314 4.55 4.36 -10.28
CA THR A 314 3.75 5.56 -9.96
C THR A 314 3.28 5.62 -8.51
N THR A 315 3.42 4.56 -7.71
CA THR A 315 3.19 4.67 -6.25
C THR A 315 4.15 5.67 -5.61
N CYS A 316 5.40 5.71 -6.08
CA CYS A 316 6.43 6.63 -5.58
C CYS A 316 6.68 7.78 -6.56
N HIS A 317 6.72 7.48 -7.86
CA HIS A 317 7.00 8.43 -8.92
C HIS A 317 5.74 9.13 -9.43
N ASP A 318 5.10 9.86 -8.53
CA ASP A 318 3.94 10.71 -8.80
C ASP A 318 4.12 12.05 -8.06
N LYS A 319 3.34 13.07 -8.42
CA LYS A 319 3.23 14.38 -7.73
C LYS A 319 4.47 15.28 -7.78
N GLY A 320 5.66 14.76 -8.10
CA GLY A 320 6.91 15.52 -8.25
C GLY A 320 6.97 16.28 -9.58
N ALA A 321 7.54 17.48 -9.58
CA ALA A 321 7.74 18.25 -10.82
C ALA A 321 8.64 17.53 -11.84
N GLN A 322 9.50 16.64 -11.35
CA GLN A 322 10.39 15.79 -12.16
C GLN A 322 10.01 14.31 -12.04
N ALA A 323 8.74 14.00 -11.74
CA ALA A 323 8.30 12.63 -11.52
C ALA A 323 8.67 11.71 -12.69
N ASN A 324 8.58 12.16 -13.95
CA ASN A 324 8.92 11.36 -15.14
C ASN A 324 10.39 10.94 -15.26
N ASN A 325 11.29 11.41 -14.37
CA ASN A 325 12.71 11.06 -14.42
C ASN A 325 12.95 9.53 -14.38
N TRP A 326 12.10 8.75 -13.71
CA TRP A 326 12.22 7.28 -13.66
C TRP A 326 12.16 6.60 -15.03
N LYS A 327 11.41 7.17 -15.98
CA LYS A 327 11.28 6.65 -17.35
C LYS A 327 12.15 7.39 -18.36
N GLU A 328 12.47 8.66 -18.11
CA GLU A 328 13.20 9.51 -19.08
C GLU A 328 14.73 9.48 -18.94
N SER A 329 15.23 9.06 -17.79
CA SER A 329 16.66 9.08 -17.43
C SER A 329 17.12 7.72 -16.87
N PRO A 330 17.20 6.67 -17.71
CA PRO A 330 17.73 5.37 -17.29
C PRO A 330 19.21 5.48 -16.88
N SER A 331 19.60 4.75 -15.83
CA SER A 331 20.99 4.68 -15.37
C SER A 331 21.29 3.30 -14.78
N ARG A 332 22.54 2.84 -14.87
CA ARG A 332 22.98 1.60 -14.23
C ARG A 332 22.65 1.53 -12.75
N ALA A 333 22.84 2.65 -12.03
CA ALA A 333 22.58 2.70 -10.59
C ALA A 333 21.09 2.49 -10.26
N ALA A 334 20.18 3.18 -10.97
CA ALA A 334 18.75 3.05 -10.73
C ALA A 334 18.16 1.73 -11.28
N CYS A 335 18.60 1.28 -12.45
CA CYS A 335 18.10 0.02 -13.03
C CYS A 335 18.68 -1.18 -12.27
N GLY A 336 19.98 -1.13 -11.96
CA GLY A 336 20.71 -2.17 -11.24
C GLY A 336 20.34 -2.29 -9.76
N SER A 337 19.54 -1.37 -9.21
CA SER A 337 19.00 -1.54 -7.85
C SER A 337 17.91 -2.61 -7.78
N CYS A 338 17.14 -2.80 -8.86
CA CYS A 338 16.18 -3.90 -8.97
C CYS A 338 16.73 -5.05 -9.82
N HIS A 339 17.41 -4.73 -10.92
CA HIS A 339 18.09 -5.68 -11.81
C HIS A 339 19.53 -5.94 -11.35
N ASP A 340 19.70 -6.28 -10.07
CA ASP A 340 21.01 -6.40 -9.42
C ASP A 340 21.79 -7.69 -9.74
N GLY A 341 21.25 -8.47 -10.68
CA GLY A 341 21.90 -9.64 -11.26
C GLY A 341 22.67 -9.33 -12.55
N ILE A 342 22.78 -8.07 -12.98
CA ILE A 342 23.51 -7.69 -14.20
C ILE A 342 24.94 -7.31 -13.85
N ASN A 343 25.92 -7.95 -14.52
CA ASN A 343 27.27 -7.41 -14.59
C ASN A 343 27.37 -6.44 -15.77
N TRP A 344 27.50 -5.15 -15.49
CA TRP A 344 27.52 -4.11 -16.52
C TRP A 344 28.79 -4.11 -17.39
N GLU A 345 29.90 -4.65 -16.90
CA GLU A 345 31.17 -4.70 -17.64
C GLU A 345 31.21 -5.86 -18.64
N THR A 346 30.58 -6.98 -18.31
CA THR A 346 30.59 -8.19 -19.16
C THR A 346 29.26 -8.47 -19.84
N SER A 347 28.20 -7.74 -19.45
CA SER A 347 26.80 -7.98 -19.78
C SER A 347 26.24 -9.33 -19.31
N LYS A 348 27.01 -10.11 -18.55
CA LYS A 348 26.59 -11.44 -18.10
C LYS A 348 25.73 -11.38 -16.85
N ALA A 349 24.83 -12.34 -16.71
CA ALA A 349 24.12 -12.56 -15.45
C ALA A 349 25.10 -12.96 -14.33
N LEU A 350 25.02 -12.31 -13.17
CA LEU A 350 25.80 -12.60 -11.97
C LEU A 350 25.35 -13.87 -11.25
N TYR A 351 24.09 -14.29 -11.46
CA TYR A 351 23.48 -15.41 -10.76
C TYR A 351 22.86 -16.40 -11.73
N THR A 352 22.90 -17.68 -11.38
CA THR A 352 22.32 -18.77 -12.17
C THR A 352 20.83 -18.53 -12.44
N GLY A 353 20.40 -18.77 -13.67
CA GLY A 353 19.02 -18.52 -14.11
C GLY A 353 18.72 -17.06 -14.48
N GLY A 354 19.65 -16.14 -14.23
CA GLY A 354 19.60 -14.78 -14.78
C GLY A 354 19.83 -14.77 -16.29
N LYS A 355 19.40 -13.68 -16.94
CA LYS A 355 19.65 -13.44 -18.36
C LYS A 355 20.75 -12.41 -18.54
N ASP A 356 21.56 -12.62 -19.56
CA ASP A 356 22.53 -11.62 -20.01
C ASP A 356 21.81 -10.35 -20.48
N HIS A 357 22.43 -9.19 -20.22
CA HIS A 357 21.98 -7.92 -20.75
C HIS A 357 22.21 -7.90 -22.28
N ALA A 358 21.13 -7.97 -23.04
CA ALA A 358 21.16 -8.10 -24.50
C ALA A 358 21.84 -6.92 -25.21
N GLY A 359 21.88 -5.73 -24.58
CA GLY A 359 22.59 -4.55 -25.09
C GLY A 359 24.11 -4.62 -24.97
N GLY A 360 24.67 -5.75 -24.52
CA GLY A 360 26.10 -5.90 -24.28
C GLY A 360 26.61 -5.08 -23.09
N PRO A 361 27.94 -5.00 -22.91
CA PRO A 361 28.58 -4.21 -21.86
C PRO A 361 28.20 -2.72 -21.92
N GLN A 362 28.00 -2.10 -20.76
CA GLN A 362 27.67 -0.68 -20.63
C GLN A 362 28.62 -0.02 -19.63
N ASN A 363 29.54 0.83 -20.12
CA ASN A 363 30.58 1.51 -19.32
C ASN A 363 30.18 2.92 -18.84
N ASP A 364 29.18 3.55 -19.48
CA ASP A 364 28.48 4.74 -18.97
C ASP A 364 26.95 4.62 -19.14
N ASP A 365 26.21 5.65 -18.76
CA ASP A 365 24.73 5.70 -18.86
C ASP A 365 24.24 6.37 -20.16
N LYS A 366 25.14 6.78 -21.07
CA LYS A 366 24.79 7.64 -22.21
C LYS A 366 23.96 6.93 -23.27
N SER A 367 24.23 5.63 -23.47
CA SER A 367 23.59 4.83 -24.51
C SER A 367 22.26 4.21 -24.07
N CYS A 368 21.95 4.20 -22.76
CA CYS A 368 20.80 3.49 -22.22
C CYS A 368 19.48 3.93 -22.87
N LYS A 369 19.29 5.25 -23.06
CA LYS A 369 18.06 5.82 -23.62
C LYS A 369 17.83 5.45 -25.09
N GLY A 370 18.89 5.09 -25.83
CA GLY A 370 18.77 4.63 -27.22
C GLY A 370 17.97 3.32 -27.32
N CYS A 371 18.15 2.42 -26.36
CA CYS A 371 17.44 1.13 -26.31
C CYS A 371 16.23 1.17 -25.35
N HIS A 372 16.39 1.80 -24.18
CA HIS A 372 15.37 1.96 -23.16
C HIS A 372 14.72 3.33 -23.27
N GLN A 373 13.86 3.48 -24.27
CA GLN A 373 13.03 4.68 -24.44
C GLN A 373 12.04 4.80 -23.26
N ALA A 374 11.56 6.00 -22.98
CA ALA A 374 10.64 6.21 -21.86
C ALA A 374 9.34 5.40 -22.05
N ASP A 375 8.73 5.51 -23.23
CA ASP A 375 7.49 4.83 -23.59
C ASP A 375 7.36 4.82 -25.12
N THR A 376 7.10 3.66 -25.71
CA THR A 376 6.81 3.49 -27.14
C THR A 376 5.30 3.35 -27.42
N GLY A 377 4.48 3.29 -26.36
CA GLY A 377 3.06 2.95 -26.40
C GLY A 377 2.78 1.46 -26.52
N GLN A 378 3.80 0.61 -26.65
CA GLN A 378 3.67 -0.85 -26.75
C GLN A 378 3.83 -1.52 -25.39
N GLU A 379 3.04 -2.56 -25.13
CA GLU A 379 3.20 -3.36 -23.92
C GLU A 379 4.33 -4.38 -24.09
N PHE A 380 5.11 -4.57 -23.03
CA PHE A 380 6.12 -5.63 -22.92
C PHE A 380 7.30 -5.53 -23.91
N ASP A 381 7.61 -4.32 -24.37
CA ASP A 381 8.80 -4.03 -25.17
C ASP A 381 9.98 -3.55 -24.31
N ALA A 382 11.06 -3.08 -24.94
CA ALA A 382 12.27 -2.63 -24.24
C ALA A 382 12.16 -1.23 -23.60
N SER A 383 11.07 -0.49 -23.85
CA SER A 383 10.84 0.81 -23.23
C SER A 383 10.64 0.66 -21.72
N VAL A 384 10.95 1.70 -20.94
CA VAL A 384 10.83 1.64 -19.48
C VAL A 384 9.37 1.43 -19.09
N VAL A 385 8.41 2.15 -19.68
CA VAL A 385 6.98 1.93 -19.39
C VAL A 385 6.52 0.56 -19.89
N GLY A 386 6.88 0.16 -21.12
CA GLY A 386 6.45 -1.10 -21.72
C GLY A 386 6.97 -2.34 -20.98
N ALA A 387 8.26 -2.37 -20.61
CA ALA A 387 8.87 -3.48 -19.88
C ALA A 387 8.28 -3.68 -18.47
N HIS A 388 7.77 -2.60 -17.86
CA HIS A 388 7.18 -2.59 -16.53
C HIS A 388 5.64 -2.67 -16.55
N VAL A 389 5.02 -3.04 -17.68
CA VAL A 389 3.58 -3.35 -17.69
C VAL A 389 3.29 -4.51 -16.74
N ILE A 390 2.33 -4.31 -15.84
CA ILE A 390 1.83 -5.36 -14.96
C ILE A 390 0.88 -6.24 -15.79
N PRO A 391 1.12 -7.56 -15.92
CA PRO A 391 0.33 -8.46 -16.77
C PRO A 391 -1.17 -8.36 -16.55
N ALA A 392 -1.60 -8.26 -15.28
CA ALA A 392 -3.00 -8.13 -14.90
C ALA A 392 -3.65 -6.78 -15.25
N ARG A 393 -2.88 -5.84 -15.82
CA ARG A 393 -3.33 -4.55 -16.36
C ARG A 393 -3.13 -4.44 -17.87
N SER A 394 -2.74 -5.52 -18.54
CA SER A 394 -2.47 -5.52 -19.98
C SER A 394 -3.74 -5.21 -20.79
N LYS A 395 -3.59 -4.41 -21.85
CA LYS A 395 -4.62 -4.12 -22.86
C LYS A 395 -5.01 -5.35 -23.69
N GLN A 396 -4.23 -6.43 -23.65
CA GLN A 396 -4.56 -7.71 -24.29
C GLN A 396 -5.71 -8.44 -23.58
N LEU A 397 -5.99 -8.08 -22.33
CA LEU A 397 -7.04 -8.68 -21.51
C LEU A 397 -8.42 -8.16 -21.93
N LYS A 398 -9.38 -9.07 -22.09
CA LYS A 398 -10.79 -8.71 -22.36
C LYS A 398 -11.55 -8.41 -21.07
N GLY A 399 -11.04 -8.87 -19.94
CA GLY A 399 -11.62 -8.79 -18.61
C GLY A 399 -12.79 -9.74 -18.41
N VAL A 400 -13.08 -9.99 -17.12
CA VAL A 400 -14.24 -10.75 -16.66
C VAL A 400 -14.90 -9.95 -15.55
N VAL A 401 -16.16 -9.63 -15.75
CA VAL A 401 -17.02 -8.89 -14.81
C VAL A 401 -18.21 -9.76 -14.49
N TYR A 402 -18.36 -10.15 -13.22
CA TYR A 402 -19.52 -10.88 -12.73
C TYR A 402 -20.26 -10.12 -11.62
N THR A 403 -21.59 -10.26 -11.61
CA THR A 403 -22.50 -9.66 -10.63
C THR A 403 -23.51 -10.69 -10.14
N ILE A 404 -23.98 -10.56 -8.90
CA ILE A 404 -25.15 -11.29 -8.42
C ILE A 404 -26.37 -10.40 -8.67
N ASP A 405 -27.31 -10.90 -9.48
CA ASP A 405 -28.52 -10.15 -9.86
C ASP A 405 -29.62 -10.32 -8.81
N SER A 406 -29.73 -11.53 -8.24
CA SER A 406 -30.63 -11.85 -7.12
C SER A 406 -30.22 -13.16 -6.46
N ALA A 407 -30.65 -13.36 -5.21
CA ALA A 407 -30.50 -14.63 -4.52
C ALA A 407 -31.72 -14.92 -3.63
N THR A 408 -31.97 -16.19 -3.36
CA THR A 408 -32.93 -16.68 -2.36
C THR A 408 -32.25 -17.71 -1.47
N ALA A 409 -32.62 -17.74 -0.19
CA ALA A 409 -32.00 -18.61 0.81
C ALA A 409 -32.99 -18.95 1.93
N LYS A 410 -34.20 -19.38 1.58
CA LYS A 410 -35.25 -19.66 2.58
C LYS A 410 -34.90 -20.94 3.37
N ALA A 411 -35.15 -20.91 4.68
CA ALA A 411 -34.93 -22.07 5.55
C ALA A 411 -35.72 -23.29 5.07
N GLY A 412 -35.08 -24.46 5.05
CA GLY A 412 -35.65 -25.70 4.53
C GLY A 412 -35.67 -25.82 3.00
N GLU A 413 -35.33 -24.77 2.26
CA GLU A 413 -35.28 -24.76 0.79
C GLU A 413 -33.84 -24.68 0.28
N LYS A 414 -33.64 -25.06 -0.98
CA LYS A 414 -32.35 -24.93 -1.67
C LYS A 414 -32.11 -23.47 -2.03
N PRO A 415 -30.97 -22.87 -1.65
CA PRO A 415 -30.63 -21.54 -2.13
C PRO A 415 -30.52 -21.47 -3.66
N VAL A 416 -30.98 -20.36 -4.23
CA VAL A 416 -30.91 -20.07 -5.67
C VAL A 416 -30.22 -18.73 -5.87
N VAL A 417 -29.29 -18.64 -6.81
CA VAL A 417 -28.53 -17.42 -7.13
C VAL A 417 -28.59 -17.17 -8.62
N ASN A 418 -29.17 -16.04 -9.02
CA ASN A 418 -29.09 -15.56 -10.40
C ASN A 418 -27.92 -14.59 -10.51
N PHE A 419 -27.05 -14.79 -11.50
CA PHE A 419 -25.86 -13.99 -11.70
C PHE A 419 -25.60 -13.71 -13.18
N THR A 420 -24.90 -12.62 -13.45
CA THR A 420 -24.52 -12.21 -14.81
C THR A 420 -23.00 -12.28 -14.94
N VAL A 421 -22.50 -12.74 -16.09
CA VAL A 421 -21.08 -12.70 -16.47
C VAL A 421 -20.92 -11.99 -17.81
N LYS A 422 -20.02 -11.00 -17.85
CA LYS A 422 -19.69 -10.19 -19.02
C LYS A 422 -18.18 -9.97 -19.12
N ASP A 423 -17.71 -9.55 -20.28
CA ASP A 423 -16.36 -8.98 -20.42
C ASP A 423 -16.37 -7.47 -20.09
N SER A 424 -15.19 -6.85 -20.10
CA SER A 424 -15.06 -5.41 -19.81
C SER A 424 -15.74 -4.50 -20.84
N SER A 425 -16.07 -5.01 -22.04
CA SER A 425 -16.84 -4.27 -23.05
C SER A 425 -18.35 -4.33 -22.81
N GLY A 426 -18.79 -5.20 -21.89
CA GLY A 426 -20.19 -5.45 -21.59
C GLY A 426 -20.81 -6.59 -22.41
N ALA A 427 -20.03 -7.28 -23.24
CA ALA A 427 -20.50 -8.43 -23.98
C ALA A 427 -20.72 -9.62 -23.05
N ALA A 428 -21.79 -10.38 -23.28
CA ALA A 428 -22.12 -11.56 -22.49
C ALA A 428 -21.02 -12.63 -22.58
N LEU A 429 -20.66 -13.20 -21.44
CA LEU A 429 -19.77 -14.35 -21.36
C LEU A 429 -20.53 -15.60 -20.93
N ASP A 430 -20.11 -16.73 -21.49
CA ASP A 430 -20.58 -18.04 -21.09
C ASP A 430 -19.88 -18.47 -19.80
N ALA A 431 -20.64 -18.54 -18.70
CA ALA A 431 -20.12 -18.94 -17.40
C ALA A 431 -19.56 -20.37 -17.41
N THR A 432 -19.99 -21.26 -18.31
CA THR A 432 -19.43 -22.61 -18.42
C THR A 432 -17.99 -22.62 -18.92
N LYS A 433 -17.51 -21.51 -19.49
CA LYS A 433 -16.14 -21.35 -19.99
C LYS A 433 -15.21 -20.62 -19.02
N LEU A 434 -15.70 -20.29 -17.82
CA LEU A 434 -14.85 -19.77 -16.74
C LEU A 434 -14.13 -20.93 -16.03
N ASP A 435 -12.83 -20.74 -15.80
CA ASP A 435 -11.96 -21.71 -15.13
C ASP A 435 -12.33 -21.96 -13.66
N PHE A 436 -13.00 -20.98 -13.04
CA PHE A 436 -13.45 -21.08 -11.66
C PHE A 436 -14.65 -20.20 -11.39
N ILE A 437 -15.62 -20.76 -10.66
CA ILE A 437 -16.75 -20.05 -10.08
C ILE A 437 -17.07 -20.72 -8.73
N GLU A 438 -17.09 -19.92 -7.67
CA GLU A 438 -17.44 -20.28 -6.30
C GLU A 438 -18.55 -19.36 -5.82
N ILE A 439 -19.59 -19.93 -5.21
CA ILE A 439 -20.63 -19.17 -4.52
C ILE A 439 -20.61 -19.58 -3.05
N THR A 440 -20.53 -18.58 -2.19
CA THR A 440 -20.46 -18.74 -0.74
C THR A 440 -21.66 -18.08 -0.09
N LEU A 441 -22.36 -18.82 0.76
CA LEU A 441 -23.44 -18.35 1.60
C LEU A 441 -22.96 -18.38 3.06
N ALA A 442 -23.15 -17.29 3.82
CA ALA A 442 -22.78 -17.22 5.23
C ALA A 442 -23.84 -16.51 6.08
N TYR A 443 -24.08 -17.00 7.30
CA TYR A 443 -25.13 -16.49 8.20
C TYR A 443 -24.84 -16.76 9.69
N PRO A 444 -25.50 -16.03 10.61
CA PRO A 444 -26.28 -14.80 10.36
C PRO A 444 -25.38 -13.61 9.98
N THR A 445 -25.95 -12.54 9.42
CA THR A 445 -25.17 -11.31 9.07
C THR A 445 -24.74 -10.49 10.29
N THR A 446 -25.29 -10.77 11.48
CA THR A 446 -24.85 -10.16 12.74
C THR A 446 -23.40 -10.53 13.08
N ASP A 447 -23.06 -11.81 12.94
CA ASP A 447 -21.69 -12.31 12.72
C ASP A 447 -21.76 -13.73 12.17
N TYR A 448 -20.93 -14.05 11.18
CA TYR A 448 -21.08 -15.29 10.43
C TYR A 448 -20.66 -16.50 11.26
N ALA A 449 -21.62 -17.26 11.78
CA ALA A 449 -21.36 -18.50 12.51
C ALA A 449 -21.27 -19.72 11.58
N THR A 450 -21.96 -19.66 10.45
CA THR A 450 -22.08 -20.74 9.48
C THR A 450 -21.70 -20.27 8.08
N ARG A 451 -21.01 -21.14 7.34
CA ARG A 451 -20.62 -20.93 5.94
C ARG A 451 -20.92 -22.18 5.13
N ILE A 452 -21.55 -22.00 3.96
CA ILE A 452 -21.75 -23.02 2.94
C ILE A 452 -21.10 -22.50 1.65
N THR A 453 -20.20 -23.28 1.05
CA THR A 453 -19.52 -22.90 -0.19
C THR A 453 -19.67 -24.03 -1.19
N GLU A 454 -20.17 -23.72 -2.38
CA GLU A 454 -20.27 -24.67 -3.48
C GLU A 454 -19.41 -24.23 -4.66
N ASN A 455 -18.74 -25.20 -5.30
CA ASN A 455 -18.02 -24.96 -6.54
C ASN A 455 -19.03 -25.08 -7.68
N VAL A 456 -19.28 -23.96 -8.36
CA VAL A 456 -20.11 -23.93 -9.57
C VAL A 456 -19.26 -24.38 -10.75
N ASN A 457 -18.04 -23.87 -10.87
CA ASN A 457 -17.02 -24.38 -11.79
C ASN A 457 -15.69 -24.50 -11.04
N ARG A 458 -14.97 -25.60 -11.25
CA ARG A 458 -13.59 -25.73 -10.81
C ARG A 458 -12.83 -26.63 -11.77
N ILE A 459 -11.78 -26.10 -12.38
CA ILE A 459 -10.80 -26.92 -13.10
C ILE A 459 -10.14 -27.89 -12.11
N VAL A 460 -10.27 -29.18 -12.40
CA VAL A 460 -9.47 -30.25 -11.81
C VAL A 460 -8.17 -30.40 -12.62
N ALA A 461 -7.12 -30.96 -12.01
CA ALA A 461 -5.80 -31.11 -12.62
C ALA A 461 -5.87 -31.69 -14.05
N ALA A 462 -4.87 -31.36 -14.88
CA ALA A 462 -4.81 -31.78 -16.28
C ALA A 462 -5.11 -33.28 -16.44
N GLY A 463 -6.08 -33.62 -17.29
CA GLY A 463 -6.51 -35.00 -17.56
C GLY A 463 -7.78 -35.49 -16.83
N GLN A 464 -8.51 -34.62 -16.11
CA GLN A 464 -9.82 -34.93 -15.51
C GLN A 464 -10.97 -34.22 -16.26
N PRO A 465 -12.22 -34.73 -16.21
CA PRO A 465 -13.36 -34.11 -16.91
C PRO A 465 -13.54 -32.63 -16.53
N PRO A 466 -14.05 -31.79 -17.46
CA PRO A 466 -13.69 -30.37 -17.51
C PRO A 466 -14.24 -29.52 -16.35
N PHE A 467 -15.26 -29.97 -15.61
CA PHE A 467 -15.82 -29.24 -14.47
C PHE A 467 -16.47 -30.19 -13.45
N VAL A 468 -16.19 -30.00 -12.16
CA VAL A 468 -17.01 -30.56 -11.07
C VAL A 468 -17.95 -29.45 -10.61
N ARG A 469 -19.27 -29.66 -10.76
CA ARG A 469 -20.32 -28.79 -10.20
C ARG A 469 -20.97 -29.50 -9.03
N THR A 470 -21.14 -28.79 -7.90
CA THR A 470 -21.84 -29.33 -6.73
C THR A 470 -23.36 -29.31 -6.96
N GLY A 471 -23.95 -28.12 -7.14
CA GLY A 471 -25.34 -27.91 -7.54
C GLY A 471 -25.59 -27.89 -9.05
N THR A 472 -26.75 -27.35 -9.45
CA THR A 472 -27.18 -27.23 -10.85
C THR A 472 -27.09 -25.79 -11.35
N MET A 473 -26.68 -25.59 -12.60
CA MET A 473 -26.58 -24.28 -13.23
C MET A 473 -27.36 -24.25 -14.55
N ASP A 474 -28.33 -23.36 -14.66
CA ASP A 474 -29.12 -23.12 -15.87
C ASP A 474 -28.63 -21.86 -16.59
N ASP A 475 -28.49 -21.93 -17.91
CA ASP A 475 -28.25 -20.77 -18.77
C ASP A 475 -29.59 -20.08 -19.07
N LEU A 476 -29.69 -18.80 -18.70
CA LEU A 476 -30.88 -17.97 -18.92
C LEU A 476 -30.74 -17.06 -20.15
N GLY A 477 -29.62 -17.15 -20.88
CA GLY A 477 -29.30 -16.33 -22.04
C GLY A 477 -28.74 -14.95 -21.68
N GLY A 478 -28.02 -14.35 -22.63
CA GLY A 478 -27.46 -12.99 -22.47
C GLY A 478 -26.40 -12.87 -21.37
N GLY A 479 -25.69 -13.96 -21.05
CA GLY A 479 -24.69 -14.02 -19.98
C GLY A 479 -25.29 -14.14 -18.58
N LYS A 480 -26.58 -14.42 -18.47
CA LYS A 480 -27.29 -14.63 -17.21
C LYS A 480 -27.41 -16.12 -16.91
N PHE A 481 -27.19 -16.47 -15.66
CA PHE A 481 -27.20 -17.85 -15.19
C PHE A 481 -27.96 -17.95 -13.87
N ARG A 482 -28.56 -19.12 -13.63
CA ARG A 482 -29.17 -19.48 -12.36
C ARG A 482 -28.43 -20.65 -11.76
N TYR A 483 -27.89 -20.50 -10.56
CA TYR A 483 -27.33 -21.58 -9.78
C TYR A 483 -28.29 -22.01 -8.66
N THR A 484 -28.54 -23.31 -8.53
CA THR A 484 -29.30 -23.90 -7.43
C THR A 484 -28.38 -24.81 -6.64
N PHE A 485 -28.27 -24.56 -5.34
CA PHE A 485 -27.41 -25.31 -4.43
C PHE A 485 -27.85 -26.77 -4.32
N THR A 486 -26.93 -27.68 -3.99
CA THR A 486 -27.25 -29.12 -3.88
C THR A 486 -28.21 -29.40 -2.74
N ASN A 487 -27.92 -28.84 -1.56
CA ASN A 487 -28.61 -29.16 -0.31
C ASN A 487 -29.50 -28.00 0.15
N PRO A 488 -30.67 -28.30 0.75
CA PRO A 488 -31.48 -27.27 1.38
C PRO A 488 -30.78 -26.69 2.61
N LEU A 489 -31.11 -25.45 2.96
CA LEU A 489 -30.72 -24.90 4.25
C LEU A 489 -31.42 -25.63 5.39
N PRO A 490 -30.82 -25.69 6.59
CA PRO A 490 -31.50 -26.17 7.77
C PRO A 490 -32.84 -25.45 7.97
N ALA A 491 -33.90 -26.18 8.30
CA ALA A 491 -35.22 -25.60 8.58
C ALA A 491 -35.20 -24.63 9.80
N THR A 492 -34.15 -24.71 10.61
CA THR A 492 -33.92 -23.85 11.77
C THR A 492 -33.16 -22.55 11.45
N ALA A 493 -32.70 -22.36 10.20
CA ALA A 493 -32.00 -21.14 9.80
C ALA A 493 -32.93 -19.91 9.93
N LYS A 494 -32.41 -18.80 10.46
CA LYS A 494 -33.18 -17.57 10.74
C LYS A 494 -32.36 -16.30 10.50
N GLY A 495 -33.06 -15.19 10.28
CA GLY A 495 -32.47 -13.89 10.02
C GLY A 495 -31.91 -13.78 8.61
N SER A 496 -30.84 -13.01 8.46
CA SER A 496 -30.24 -12.68 7.16
C SER A 496 -29.01 -13.52 6.85
N ALA A 497 -28.84 -13.87 5.57
CA ALA A 497 -27.64 -14.48 5.01
C ALA A 497 -26.97 -13.53 4.01
N ALA A 498 -25.64 -13.62 3.93
CA ALA A 498 -24.86 -13.04 2.85
C ALA A 498 -24.58 -14.10 1.79
N VAL A 499 -24.72 -13.72 0.52
CA VAL A 499 -24.36 -14.55 -0.64
C VAL A 499 -23.29 -13.81 -1.42
N GLY A 500 -22.10 -14.38 -1.47
CA GLY A 500 -20.95 -13.85 -2.18
C GLY A 500 -20.52 -14.75 -3.33
N MET A 501 -19.88 -14.16 -4.35
CA MET A 501 -19.35 -14.90 -5.49
C MET A 501 -17.88 -14.58 -5.75
N ALA A 502 -17.11 -15.58 -6.16
CA ALA A 502 -15.77 -15.43 -6.70
C ALA A 502 -15.65 -16.21 -8.00
N ALA A 503 -15.14 -15.57 -9.05
CA ALA A 503 -14.91 -16.22 -10.33
C ALA A 503 -13.67 -15.66 -11.02
N TYR A 504 -13.07 -16.48 -11.87
CA TYR A 504 -12.02 -16.02 -12.78
C TYR A 504 -11.97 -16.83 -14.06
N LYS A 505 -11.33 -16.22 -15.06
CA LYS A 505 -10.83 -16.88 -16.26
C LYS A 505 -9.31 -16.78 -16.34
N ILE A 506 -8.63 -17.81 -16.81
CA ILE A 506 -7.21 -17.75 -17.15
C ILE A 506 -7.10 -17.27 -18.60
N ALA A 507 -6.60 -16.05 -18.78
CA ALA A 507 -6.22 -15.52 -20.08
C ALA A 507 -4.73 -15.77 -20.34
N LYS A 508 -4.40 -16.03 -21.61
CA LYS A 508 -3.02 -16.08 -22.09
C LYS A 508 -2.75 -14.79 -22.85
N ILE A 509 -1.73 -14.06 -22.40
CA ILE A 509 -1.22 -12.85 -23.06
C ILE A 509 0.23 -13.05 -23.47
N LYS A 510 0.71 -12.25 -24.42
CA LYS A 510 2.14 -12.16 -24.73
C LYS A 510 2.80 -11.12 -23.82
N GLY A 511 3.66 -11.57 -22.93
CA GLY A 511 4.49 -10.73 -22.06
C GLY A 511 5.86 -10.43 -22.66
N ASN A 512 6.80 -10.01 -21.81
CA ASN A 512 8.17 -9.68 -22.21
C ASN A 512 8.83 -10.84 -22.96
N ASP A 513 9.61 -10.52 -24.00
CA ASP A 513 10.22 -11.49 -24.93
C ASP A 513 9.20 -12.39 -25.67
N ALA A 514 7.98 -11.89 -25.88
CA ALA A 514 6.87 -12.61 -26.51
C ALA A 514 6.51 -13.95 -25.82
N LYS A 515 6.84 -14.09 -24.53
CA LYS A 515 6.51 -15.28 -23.74
C LYS A 515 5.04 -15.28 -23.35
N ASP A 516 4.43 -16.45 -23.35
CA ASP A 516 3.08 -16.60 -22.83
C ASP A 516 3.09 -16.37 -21.31
N VAL A 517 2.17 -15.52 -20.87
CA VAL A 517 1.89 -15.25 -19.46
C VAL A 517 0.42 -15.55 -19.21
N GLU A 518 0.16 -16.36 -18.19
CA GLU A 518 -1.19 -16.64 -17.73
C GLU A 518 -1.62 -15.62 -16.68
N VAL A 519 -2.79 -15.02 -16.89
CA VAL A 519 -3.38 -14.01 -16.02
C VAL A 519 -4.77 -14.46 -15.62
N ARG A 520 -5.06 -14.38 -14.31
CA ARG A 520 -6.42 -14.62 -13.80
C ARG A 520 -7.24 -13.34 -13.87
N GLU A 521 -8.15 -13.28 -14.84
CA GLU A 521 -9.11 -12.21 -15.03
C GLU A 521 -10.34 -12.42 -14.15
N GLY A 522 -10.72 -11.39 -13.41
CA GLY A 522 -11.91 -11.34 -12.57
C GLY A 522 -12.07 -9.95 -11.98
N ASN A 523 -13.24 -9.65 -11.42
CA ASN A 523 -13.53 -8.38 -10.76
C ASN A 523 -13.68 -8.56 -9.24
N ASN A 524 -14.10 -7.49 -8.57
CA ASN A 524 -14.39 -7.48 -7.15
C ASN A 524 -15.55 -8.43 -6.84
N ASN A 525 -15.43 -9.18 -5.75
CA ASN A 525 -16.45 -10.15 -5.35
C ASN A 525 -17.76 -9.44 -4.97
N PRO A 526 -18.87 -9.66 -5.69
CA PRO A 526 -20.17 -9.15 -5.28
C PRO A 526 -20.65 -9.92 -4.06
N VAL A 527 -21.29 -9.22 -3.13
CA VAL A 527 -21.98 -9.79 -1.96
C VAL A 527 -23.35 -9.15 -1.88
N VAL A 528 -24.40 -9.98 -1.82
CA VAL A 528 -25.79 -9.55 -1.61
C VAL A 528 -26.33 -10.15 -0.32
N TYR A 529 -27.39 -9.57 0.22
CA TYR A 529 -28.00 -10.01 1.48
C TYR A 529 -29.45 -10.42 1.26
N VAL A 530 -29.84 -11.53 1.86
CA VAL A 530 -31.17 -12.14 1.68
C VAL A 530 -31.72 -12.61 3.01
N SER A 531 -33.04 -12.66 3.12
CA SER A 531 -33.74 -13.17 4.28
C SER A 531 -33.90 -14.69 4.20
N MET A 532 -33.72 -15.38 5.32
CA MET A 532 -33.94 -16.83 5.42
C MET A 532 -35.30 -17.20 5.99
N ASP A 533 -35.99 -16.27 6.67
CA ASP A 533 -37.24 -16.51 7.39
C ASP A 533 -38.36 -15.51 7.07
N GLY A 534 -38.16 -14.63 6.08
CA GLY A 534 -39.12 -13.60 5.67
C GLY A 534 -38.99 -12.28 6.43
N SER A 535 -38.11 -12.21 7.44
CA SER A 535 -37.69 -10.92 8.03
C SER A 535 -37.02 -10.00 6.99
N LYS A 536 -36.88 -8.71 7.31
CA LYS A 536 -36.13 -7.79 6.44
C LYS A 536 -34.66 -8.25 6.37
N ALA A 537 -34.13 -8.35 5.14
CA ALA A 537 -32.72 -8.64 4.94
C ALA A 537 -31.86 -7.46 5.41
N GLU A 538 -30.93 -7.71 6.32
CA GLU A 538 -30.03 -6.70 6.89
C GLU A 538 -28.56 -7.02 6.56
N PRO A 539 -27.81 -6.05 6.00
CA PRO A 539 -26.41 -6.23 5.69
C PRO A 539 -25.57 -6.39 6.96
N ARG A 540 -24.43 -7.07 6.84
CA ARG A 540 -23.42 -7.07 7.91
C ARG A 540 -22.83 -5.68 8.07
N ARG A 541 -22.55 -5.27 9.32
CA ARG A 541 -21.86 -4.01 9.64
C ARG A 541 -20.57 -3.84 8.82
N THR A 542 -20.33 -2.61 8.35
CA THR A 542 -19.06 -2.19 7.74
C THR A 542 -18.11 -1.70 8.82
N VAL A 543 -16.92 -2.31 8.93
CA VAL A 543 -15.88 -1.92 9.91
C VAL A 543 -14.69 -1.30 9.21
N VAL A 544 -14.25 -1.94 8.13
CA VAL A 544 -13.21 -1.47 7.21
C VAL A 544 -13.80 -1.40 5.82
N LYS A 545 -13.17 -0.63 4.94
CA LYS A 545 -13.52 -0.55 3.52
C LYS A 545 -12.33 -0.99 2.67
N ARG A 546 -12.57 -1.46 1.46
CA ARG A 546 -11.46 -1.84 0.58
C ARG A 546 -10.57 -0.64 0.23
N GLU A 547 -11.15 0.54 0.10
CA GLU A 547 -10.44 1.75 -0.29
C GLU A 547 -9.35 2.13 0.71
N THR A 548 -9.58 1.89 2.02
CA THR A 548 -8.56 2.14 3.05
C THR A 548 -7.42 1.12 2.94
N CYS A 549 -7.72 -0.16 2.66
CA CYS A 549 -6.69 -1.16 2.39
C CYS A 549 -5.85 -0.82 1.13
N ASN A 550 -6.51 -0.30 0.09
CA ASN A 550 -5.89 0.03 -1.18
C ASN A 550 -4.96 1.25 -1.13
N GLN A 551 -4.95 2.03 -0.04
CA GLN A 551 -3.92 3.06 0.17
C GLN A 551 -2.51 2.44 0.13
N CYS A 552 -2.35 1.23 0.69
CA CYS A 552 -1.09 0.49 0.64
C CYS A 552 -1.09 -0.61 -0.42
N HIS A 553 -2.18 -1.38 -0.54
CA HIS A 553 -2.23 -2.58 -1.38
C HIS A 553 -2.60 -2.33 -2.83
N LEU A 554 -2.97 -1.10 -3.21
CA LEU A 554 -3.37 -0.63 -4.54
C LEU A 554 -4.64 -1.31 -5.11
N ASP A 555 -4.62 -2.63 -5.21
CA ASP A 555 -5.71 -3.46 -5.70
C ASP A 555 -5.75 -4.77 -4.88
N LEU A 556 -6.25 -4.67 -3.63
CA LEU A 556 -6.30 -5.78 -2.67
C LEU A 556 -6.87 -7.05 -3.29
N GLY A 557 -6.11 -8.14 -3.20
CA GLY A 557 -6.52 -9.46 -3.65
C GLY A 557 -6.44 -9.68 -5.16
N SER A 558 -5.99 -8.69 -5.93
CA SER A 558 -5.81 -8.78 -7.37
C SER A 558 -4.42 -9.28 -7.74
N PRO A 559 -4.26 -10.03 -8.85
CA PRO A 559 -2.95 -10.33 -9.43
C PRO A 559 -2.18 -9.08 -9.86
N ALA A 560 -2.84 -7.91 -9.96
CA ALA A 560 -2.20 -6.65 -10.30
C ALA A 560 -1.43 -5.98 -9.14
N ALA A 561 -1.60 -6.47 -7.91
CA ALA A 561 -0.92 -5.95 -6.73
C ALA A 561 -0.74 -7.04 -5.68
N PHE A 562 -1.47 -6.99 -4.55
CA PHE A 562 -1.39 -7.99 -3.49
C PHE A 562 -2.32 -9.17 -3.74
N SER A 563 -1.81 -10.21 -4.41
CA SER A 563 -2.59 -11.42 -4.71
C SER A 563 -2.76 -12.33 -3.48
N VAL A 564 -3.98 -12.40 -2.94
CA VAL A 564 -4.37 -13.42 -1.96
C VAL A 564 -5.27 -14.46 -2.61
N HIS A 565 -5.14 -15.72 -2.17
CA HIS A 565 -5.86 -16.86 -2.74
C HIS A 565 -5.69 -17.00 -4.27
N GLY A 566 -4.55 -16.56 -4.80
CA GLY A 566 -4.27 -16.57 -6.23
C GLY A 566 -5.09 -15.57 -7.03
N GLY A 567 -5.51 -14.45 -6.44
CA GLY A 567 -5.99 -13.28 -7.19
C GLY A 567 -7.50 -13.12 -7.30
N ILE A 568 -8.27 -13.91 -6.55
CA ILE A 568 -9.71 -14.13 -6.82
C ILE A 568 -10.60 -13.60 -5.69
N ARG A 569 -10.02 -13.26 -4.53
CA ARG A 569 -10.73 -12.75 -3.35
C ARG A 569 -10.21 -11.36 -3.05
N ARG A 570 -11.01 -10.36 -3.37
CA ARG A 570 -10.59 -8.97 -3.50
C ARG A 570 -11.28 -8.00 -2.54
N SER A 571 -12.37 -8.38 -1.88
CA SER A 571 -13.11 -7.47 -0.98
C SER A 571 -13.14 -7.98 0.46
N PRO A 572 -12.93 -7.11 1.48
CA PRO A 572 -13.09 -7.49 2.88
C PRO A 572 -14.47 -8.11 3.17
N GLU A 573 -15.52 -7.62 2.52
CA GLU A 573 -16.89 -8.12 2.62
C GLU A 573 -17.02 -9.58 2.22
N TYR A 574 -16.29 -10.01 1.19
CA TYR A 574 -16.22 -11.41 0.76
C TYR A 574 -15.27 -12.23 1.64
N CYS A 575 -14.11 -11.66 2.00
CA CYS A 575 -13.11 -12.33 2.84
C CYS A 575 -13.73 -12.85 4.15
N ILE A 576 -14.57 -12.05 4.80
CA ILE A 576 -15.16 -12.39 6.11
C ILE A 576 -16.22 -13.48 6.05
N LEU A 577 -16.77 -13.83 4.87
CA LEU A 577 -17.62 -15.02 4.72
C LEU A 577 -16.85 -16.28 5.13
N CYS A 578 -15.53 -16.27 4.87
CA CYS A 578 -14.61 -17.36 5.18
C CYS A 578 -13.79 -17.13 6.46
N HIS A 579 -13.25 -15.93 6.65
CA HIS A 579 -12.44 -15.55 7.81
C HIS A 579 -13.34 -15.12 8.97
N ASN A 580 -14.22 -16.03 9.37
CA ASN A 580 -15.27 -15.80 10.35
C ASN A 580 -14.83 -16.25 11.78
N PRO A 581 -15.64 -16.03 12.83
CA PRO A 581 -15.26 -16.34 14.21
C PRO A 581 -14.89 -17.79 14.53
N ASN A 582 -15.32 -18.74 13.70
CA ASN A 582 -15.01 -20.17 13.87
C ASN A 582 -13.92 -20.66 12.92
N ALA A 583 -13.30 -19.76 12.15
CA ALA A 583 -12.32 -20.12 11.15
C ALA A 583 -10.92 -20.32 11.76
N THR A 584 -10.35 -21.50 11.53
CA THR A 584 -8.97 -21.87 11.92
C THR A 584 -8.19 -22.33 10.69
N ASP A 585 -6.87 -22.40 10.82
CA ASP A 585 -5.98 -22.97 9.81
C ASP A 585 -5.79 -24.49 9.92
N GLU A 586 -6.61 -25.16 10.72
CA GLU A 586 -6.50 -26.60 11.02
C GLU A 586 -6.34 -27.46 9.76
N ALA A 587 -7.13 -27.18 8.72
CA ALA A 587 -7.14 -27.96 7.48
C ALA A 587 -5.79 -27.99 6.74
N ALA A 588 -4.91 -27.01 6.99
CA ALA A 588 -3.58 -26.93 6.38
C ALA A 588 -2.44 -27.11 7.41
N ARG A 589 -2.75 -27.13 8.70
CA ARG A 589 -1.74 -27.15 9.76
C ARG A 589 -1.19 -28.56 10.00
N PRO A 590 0.14 -28.73 9.98
CA PRO A 590 0.78 -30.00 10.35
C PRO A 590 0.46 -30.43 11.78
N LYS A 591 0.38 -31.74 12.03
CA LYS A 591 0.00 -32.31 13.34
C LYS A 591 0.95 -31.91 14.47
N ASP A 592 2.23 -31.74 14.17
CA ASP A 592 3.28 -31.31 15.11
C ASP A 592 3.18 -29.82 15.50
N LYS A 593 2.37 -29.04 14.79
CA LYS A 593 2.14 -27.62 15.05
C LYS A 593 0.77 -27.30 15.66
N LEU A 594 0.01 -28.33 16.06
CA LEU A 594 -1.27 -28.16 16.74
C LEU A 594 -1.08 -27.59 18.16
N PRO A 595 -2.07 -26.87 18.73
CA PRO A 595 -3.42 -26.63 18.20
C PRO A 595 -3.48 -25.65 17.01
N PRO A 596 -4.61 -25.56 16.30
CA PRO A 596 -4.82 -24.61 15.22
C PRO A 596 -4.76 -23.15 15.64
N GLU A 597 -4.34 -22.28 14.73
CA GLU A 597 -4.39 -20.83 14.91
C GLU A 597 -5.69 -20.28 14.31
N SER A 598 -6.26 -19.25 14.94
CA SER A 598 -7.44 -18.60 14.39
C SER A 598 -7.09 -17.79 13.14
N ILE A 599 -7.85 -17.99 12.07
CA ILE A 599 -7.80 -17.14 10.87
C ILE A 599 -9.00 -16.21 10.80
N GLN A 600 -9.66 -15.93 11.93
CA GLN A 600 -10.72 -14.92 12.00
C GLN A 600 -10.17 -13.56 11.55
N PHE A 601 -10.92 -12.85 10.71
CA PHE A 601 -10.44 -11.67 9.98
C PHE A 601 -9.80 -10.61 10.89
N LYS A 602 -10.46 -10.20 11.99
CA LYS A 602 -9.89 -9.19 12.90
C LYS A 602 -8.59 -9.65 13.56
N PHE A 603 -8.53 -10.91 14.00
CA PHE A 603 -7.35 -11.46 14.66
C PHE A 603 -6.18 -11.59 13.69
N MET A 604 -6.44 -12.16 12.52
CA MET A 604 -5.43 -12.38 11.48
C MET A 604 -4.88 -11.05 10.95
N ILE A 605 -5.75 -10.11 10.56
CA ILE A 605 -5.32 -8.84 9.94
C ILE A 605 -4.52 -7.98 10.94
N HIS A 606 -4.97 -7.86 12.19
CA HIS A 606 -4.20 -7.16 13.22
C HIS A 606 -2.84 -7.81 13.46
N SER A 607 -2.78 -9.15 13.60
CA SER A 607 -1.52 -9.87 13.84
C SER A 607 -0.53 -9.68 12.69
N LEU A 608 -1.00 -9.84 11.44
CA LEU A 608 -0.17 -9.67 10.24
C LEU A 608 0.38 -8.25 10.11
N HIS A 609 -0.40 -7.22 10.44
CA HIS A 609 0.02 -5.82 10.31
C HIS A 609 0.81 -5.30 11.51
N MET A 610 0.71 -5.92 12.69
CA MET A 610 1.74 -5.76 13.73
C MET A 610 3.07 -6.29 13.24
N GLY A 611 3.05 -7.42 12.53
CA GLY A 611 4.24 -7.98 11.90
C GLY A 611 5.32 -8.29 12.93
N SER A 612 6.56 -7.92 12.63
CA SER A 612 7.74 -8.15 13.47
C SER A 612 7.71 -7.36 14.79
N GLU A 613 6.82 -6.38 14.93
CA GLU A 613 6.61 -5.65 16.20
C GLU A 613 5.63 -6.35 17.14
N ARG A 614 5.05 -7.49 16.75
CA ARG A 614 4.15 -8.26 17.62
C ARG A 614 4.95 -8.97 18.72
N ASP A 615 4.64 -8.70 19.99
CA ASP A 615 5.32 -9.25 21.18
C ASP A 615 5.49 -10.77 21.16
N THR A 616 4.50 -11.48 20.64
CA THR A 616 4.56 -12.92 20.40
C THR A 616 4.34 -13.13 18.91
N PRO A 617 5.24 -13.81 18.19
CA PRO A 617 5.00 -14.13 16.79
C PRO A 617 3.76 -15.01 16.59
N ALA A 618 3.11 -14.88 15.44
CA ALA A 618 2.04 -15.77 14.98
C ALA A 618 2.39 -16.34 13.61
N GLU A 619 2.07 -17.62 13.42
CA GLU A 619 2.22 -18.32 12.15
C GLU A 619 0.83 -18.75 11.67
N PHE A 620 0.44 -18.26 10.49
CA PHE A 620 -0.78 -18.65 9.80
C PHE A 620 -0.41 -19.63 8.68
N ILE A 621 -0.97 -20.83 8.70
CA ILE A 621 -0.62 -21.88 7.74
C ILE A 621 -1.72 -22.03 6.68
N GLY A 622 -1.33 -22.17 5.42
CA GLY A 622 -2.27 -22.32 4.32
C GLY A 622 -1.61 -22.15 2.96
N ARG A 623 -2.43 -21.91 1.92
CA ARG A 623 -1.93 -21.64 0.56
C ARG A 623 -1.07 -20.38 0.45
N ALA A 624 -1.23 -19.45 1.39
CA ALA A 624 -0.41 -18.27 1.55
C ALA A 624 0.04 -18.22 3.01
N ALA A 625 0.95 -19.13 3.38
CA ALA A 625 1.49 -19.16 4.73
C ALA A 625 2.20 -17.83 5.04
N ALA A 626 2.02 -17.36 6.27
CA ALA A 626 2.56 -16.08 6.71
C ALA A 626 3.02 -16.17 8.16
N ARG A 627 4.20 -15.61 8.42
CA ARG A 627 4.80 -15.47 9.74
C ARG A 627 4.90 -13.99 10.06
N THR A 628 4.41 -13.56 11.22
CA THR A 628 4.39 -12.14 11.58
C THR A 628 5.80 -11.56 11.64
N GLU A 629 6.77 -12.32 12.12
CA GLU A 629 8.19 -11.92 12.21
C GLU A 629 8.85 -11.62 10.85
N GLU A 630 8.24 -12.05 9.75
CA GLU A 630 8.71 -11.78 8.39
C GLU A 630 8.03 -10.57 7.76
N ILE A 631 7.02 -10.00 8.41
CA ILE A 631 6.23 -8.89 7.89
C ILE A 631 6.64 -7.63 8.63
N THR A 632 6.90 -6.56 7.89
CA THR A 632 7.22 -5.25 8.47
C THR A 632 6.16 -4.25 8.03
N PHE A 633 5.58 -3.55 9.00
CA PHE A 633 4.71 -2.42 8.71
C PHE A 633 5.56 -1.20 8.30
N PRO A 634 5.16 -0.38 7.30
CA PRO A 634 6.04 0.66 6.73
C PRO A 634 6.62 1.66 7.74
N THR A 635 5.87 2.01 8.77
CA THR A 635 6.37 2.86 9.87
C THR A 635 6.14 2.18 11.20
N ALA A 636 7.21 1.97 11.96
CA ALA A 636 7.18 1.47 13.34
C ALA A 636 6.19 2.27 14.21
N GLY A 637 5.34 1.56 14.95
CA GLY A 637 4.28 2.14 15.78
C GLY A 637 3.09 2.77 15.05
N ALA A 638 3.11 2.89 13.72
CA ALA A 638 1.98 3.45 12.96
C ALA A 638 0.77 2.51 12.90
N GLN A 639 0.91 1.25 13.30
CA GLN A 639 -0.18 0.29 13.49
C GLN A 639 -1.19 0.77 14.54
N ARG A 640 -0.77 1.68 15.44
CA ARG A 640 -1.65 2.34 16.43
C ARG A 640 -2.65 3.30 15.77
N ASN A 641 -2.36 3.81 14.57
CA ASN A 641 -3.30 4.67 13.85
C ASN A 641 -4.45 3.84 13.27
N CYS A 642 -5.48 3.60 14.08
CA CYS A 642 -6.63 2.78 13.71
C CYS A 642 -7.34 3.29 12.43
N ALA A 643 -7.33 4.62 12.22
CA ALA A 643 -7.98 5.26 11.08
C ALA A 643 -7.35 4.91 9.73
N LYS A 644 -6.14 4.32 9.71
CA LYS A 644 -5.54 3.75 8.49
C LYS A 644 -6.41 2.65 7.87
N CYS A 645 -7.16 1.92 8.69
CA CYS A 645 -7.98 0.80 8.23
C CYS A 645 -9.47 1.02 8.51
N HIS A 646 -9.79 1.51 9.71
CA HIS A 646 -11.15 1.58 10.22
C HIS A 646 -11.93 2.75 9.63
N ALA A 647 -13.20 2.48 9.29
CA ALA A 647 -14.17 3.55 9.10
C ALA A 647 -14.39 4.33 10.43
N PRO A 648 -14.83 5.60 10.35
CA PRO A 648 -15.06 6.40 11.56
C PRO A 648 -15.96 5.67 12.58
N ASN A 649 -15.57 5.72 13.85
CA ASN A 649 -16.29 5.13 14.98
C ASN A 649 -16.49 3.59 14.92
N THR A 650 -15.69 2.84 14.16
CA THR A 650 -15.77 1.37 14.12
C THR A 650 -14.67 0.66 14.91
N ASN A 651 -13.77 1.43 15.52
CA ASN A 651 -12.65 1.00 16.36
C ASN A 651 -12.83 1.38 17.84
N VAL A 652 -14.08 1.61 18.27
CA VAL A 652 -14.42 2.01 19.65
C VAL A 652 -15.22 0.93 20.37
N LEU A 653 -15.23 0.99 21.70
CA LEU A 653 -16.01 0.09 22.56
C LEU A 653 -17.29 0.75 23.08
N PRO A 654 -18.34 -0.02 23.43
CA PRO A 654 -18.44 -1.48 23.31
C PRO A 654 -18.62 -1.93 21.85
N LEU A 655 -18.17 -3.16 21.57
CA LEU A 655 -18.50 -3.81 20.30
C LEU A 655 -19.99 -4.23 20.30
N PRO A 656 -20.61 -4.43 19.12
CA PRO A 656 -21.98 -4.94 19.06
C PRO A 656 -22.13 -6.24 19.84
N SER A 657 -23.16 -6.35 20.68
CA SER A 657 -23.42 -7.55 21.50
C SER A 657 -23.66 -8.82 20.66
N THR A 658 -23.97 -8.66 19.38
CA THR A 658 -24.15 -9.76 18.44
C THR A 658 -22.85 -10.25 17.80
N ALA A 659 -21.71 -9.61 18.07
CA ALA A 659 -20.42 -10.04 17.56
C ALA A 659 -19.92 -11.26 18.34
N LEU A 660 -19.55 -12.31 17.61
CA LEU A 660 -19.25 -13.60 18.22
C LEU A 660 -17.79 -13.69 18.70
N PRO A 661 -17.54 -14.48 19.75
CA PRO A 661 -16.19 -14.77 20.22
C PRO A 661 -15.41 -15.56 19.17
N THR A 662 -14.09 -15.44 19.22
CA THR A 662 -13.18 -16.23 18.39
C THR A 662 -13.07 -17.63 18.97
N THR A 663 -13.54 -18.62 18.21
CA THR A 663 -13.57 -20.02 18.61
C THR A 663 -12.55 -20.81 17.81
N ILE A 664 -11.63 -21.46 18.51
CA ILE A 664 -10.64 -22.36 17.93
C ILE A 664 -11.10 -23.79 18.20
N THR A 665 -11.28 -24.53 17.13
CA THR A 665 -11.62 -25.95 17.16
C THR A 665 -10.43 -26.80 16.73
N GLN A 666 -10.37 -28.02 17.26
CA GLN A 666 -9.50 -29.09 16.80
C GLN A 666 -10.33 -30.38 16.74
N GLU A 667 -10.34 -31.05 15.59
CA GLU A 667 -11.11 -32.27 15.30
C GLU A 667 -12.59 -32.13 15.68
N GLY A 668 -13.16 -30.95 15.41
CA GLY A 668 -14.55 -30.60 15.72
C GLY A 668 -14.84 -30.28 17.19
N LYS A 669 -13.83 -30.31 18.07
CA LYS A 669 -13.97 -29.95 19.49
C LYS A 669 -13.43 -28.55 19.74
N VAL A 670 -14.13 -27.77 20.55
CA VAL A 670 -13.65 -26.44 20.98
C VAL A 670 -12.47 -26.64 21.92
N VAL A 671 -11.30 -26.11 21.55
CA VAL A 671 -10.09 -26.15 22.38
C VAL A 671 -9.80 -24.80 23.04
N LYS A 672 -10.27 -23.69 22.44
CA LYS A 672 -10.10 -22.36 23.00
C LYS A 672 -11.20 -21.41 22.51
N VAL A 673 -11.67 -20.56 23.41
CA VAL A 673 -12.57 -19.45 23.10
C VAL A 673 -11.94 -18.16 23.61
N ILE A 674 -11.83 -17.16 22.73
CA ILE A 674 -11.36 -15.82 23.08
C ILE A 674 -12.54 -14.87 22.86
N GLN A 675 -12.96 -14.16 23.90
CA GLN A 675 -14.09 -13.24 23.82
C GLN A 675 -13.83 -12.10 22.83
N THR A 676 -14.90 -11.47 22.35
CA THR A 676 -14.89 -10.65 21.14
C THR A 676 -13.93 -9.45 21.23
N ILE A 677 -13.92 -8.72 22.35
CA ILE A 677 -13.04 -7.58 22.58
C ILE A 677 -11.61 -8.08 22.82
N ALA A 678 -11.43 -9.08 23.69
CA ALA A 678 -10.14 -9.69 23.99
C ALA A 678 -9.44 -10.19 22.73
N ALA A 679 -10.15 -10.81 21.80
CA ALA A 679 -9.59 -11.28 20.52
C ALA A 679 -9.13 -10.12 19.63
N ALA A 680 -9.83 -8.98 19.64
CA ALA A 680 -9.42 -7.80 18.88
C ALA A 680 -8.13 -7.17 19.44
N CYS A 681 -8.03 -7.07 20.77
CA CYS A 681 -6.90 -6.46 21.47
C CYS A 681 -5.66 -7.36 21.49
N THR A 682 -5.82 -8.65 21.82
CA THR A 682 -4.71 -9.63 21.92
C THR A 682 -4.15 -10.05 20.57
N ALA A 683 -4.82 -9.69 19.47
CA ALA A 683 -4.25 -9.81 18.13
C ALA A 683 -3.00 -8.93 17.97
N CYS A 684 -2.99 -7.75 18.59
CA CYS A 684 -1.81 -6.87 18.62
C CYS A 684 -1.01 -7.02 19.91
N HIS A 685 -1.69 -6.90 21.05
CA HIS A 685 -1.09 -6.94 22.39
C HIS A 685 -0.96 -8.38 22.88
N ALA A 686 0.04 -9.08 22.36
CA ALA A 686 0.14 -10.53 22.48
C ALA A 686 0.92 -11.03 23.71
N ASN A 687 1.51 -10.14 24.51
CA ASN A 687 2.31 -10.54 25.67
C ASN A 687 1.49 -11.24 26.77
N PRO A 688 2.13 -12.08 27.62
CA PRO A 688 1.44 -12.86 28.66
C PRO A 688 0.67 -12.02 29.68
N GLN A 689 1.19 -10.86 30.07
CA GLN A 689 0.56 -10.00 31.07
C GLN A 689 -0.76 -9.40 30.55
N VAL A 690 -0.80 -9.01 29.27
CA VAL A 690 -2.04 -8.56 28.64
C VAL A 690 -3.06 -9.68 28.58
N LYS A 691 -2.65 -10.92 28.27
CA LYS A 691 -3.56 -12.08 28.30
C LYS A 691 -4.17 -12.27 29.69
N GLY A 692 -3.35 -12.25 30.74
CA GLY A 692 -3.84 -12.31 32.13
C GLY A 692 -4.79 -11.15 32.48
N HIS A 693 -4.48 -9.92 32.05
CA HIS A 693 -5.38 -8.78 32.23
C HIS A 693 -6.73 -9.00 31.52
N THR A 694 -6.73 -9.46 30.26
CA THR A 694 -7.98 -9.73 29.53
C THR A 694 -8.82 -10.82 30.17
N GLU A 695 -8.18 -11.85 30.77
CA GLU A 695 -8.86 -12.91 31.52
C GLU A 695 -9.51 -12.35 32.80
N LEU A 696 -8.82 -11.50 33.56
CA LEU A 696 -9.38 -10.86 34.75
C LEU A 696 -10.57 -9.94 34.45
N MET A 697 -10.58 -9.33 33.26
CA MET A 697 -11.66 -8.47 32.79
C MET A 697 -12.78 -9.23 32.06
N THR A 698 -12.73 -10.57 32.08
CA THR A 698 -13.72 -11.45 31.50
C THR A 698 -14.29 -12.36 32.58
N THR A 699 -15.59 -12.24 32.83
CA THR A 699 -16.27 -13.11 33.80
C THR A 699 -16.27 -14.58 33.34
N SER A 700 -16.52 -15.52 34.25
CA SER A 700 -16.67 -16.94 33.92
C SER A 700 -17.81 -17.23 32.94
N SER A 701 -18.81 -16.35 32.84
CA SER A 701 -19.89 -16.43 31.84
C SER A 701 -19.52 -15.84 30.47
N GLY A 702 -18.29 -15.31 30.32
CA GLY A 702 -17.79 -14.71 29.09
C GLY A 702 -18.12 -13.22 28.91
N THR A 703 -18.72 -12.57 29.91
CA THR A 703 -19.00 -11.12 29.87
C THR A 703 -17.71 -10.33 30.01
N GLU A 704 -17.43 -9.45 29.04
CA GLU A 704 -16.26 -8.57 29.02
C GLU A 704 -16.60 -7.18 29.60
N THR A 705 -15.78 -6.70 30.56
CA THR A 705 -15.97 -5.39 31.20
C THR A 705 -15.05 -4.30 30.64
N CYS A 706 -14.37 -4.57 29.52
CA CYS A 706 -13.34 -3.71 28.93
C CYS A 706 -13.83 -2.28 28.65
N ALA A 707 -15.09 -2.11 28.25
CA ALA A 707 -15.66 -0.80 27.89
C ALA A 707 -15.75 0.18 29.08
N ILE A 708 -15.66 -0.31 30.32
CA ILE A 708 -15.64 0.54 31.52
C ILE A 708 -14.39 1.44 31.53
N CYS A 709 -13.25 0.92 31.07
CA CYS A 709 -11.98 1.64 31.06
C CYS A 709 -11.55 2.09 29.66
N HIS A 710 -11.92 1.33 28.63
CA HIS A 710 -11.49 1.55 27.24
C HIS A 710 -12.60 2.10 26.33
N GLY A 711 -13.80 2.37 26.86
CA GLY A 711 -14.87 3.04 26.13
C GLY A 711 -14.58 4.54 25.91
N PRO A 712 -15.27 5.20 24.97
CA PRO A 712 -15.13 6.63 24.70
C PRO A 712 -15.26 7.49 25.98
N GLY A 713 -14.39 8.50 26.10
CA GLY A 713 -14.40 9.44 27.23
C GLY A 713 -13.85 8.87 28.55
N ARG A 714 -13.36 7.62 28.55
CA ARG A 714 -12.65 7.02 29.69
C ARG A 714 -11.15 7.37 29.65
N GLU A 715 -10.50 7.23 30.80
CA GLU A 715 -9.06 7.52 30.95
C GLU A 715 -8.20 6.73 29.95
N PHE A 716 -8.53 5.45 29.73
CA PHE A 716 -7.79 4.57 28.81
C PHE A 716 -8.59 4.27 27.54
N ALA A 717 -9.46 5.19 27.12
CA ALA A 717 -10.26 5.02 25.90
C ALA A 717 -9.37 4.69 24.69
N VAL A 718 -9.84 3.80 23.79
CA VAL A 718 -9.04 3.33 22.64
C VAL A 718 -8.51 4.50 21.81
N ASP A 719 -9.34 5.52 21.59
CA ASP A 719 -8.97 6.72 20.84
C ASP A 719 -7.97 7.62 21.57
N GLN A 720 -7.82 7.51 22.89
CA GLN A 720 -6.86 8.29 23.66
C GLN A 720 -5.49 7.62 23.71
N VAL A 721 -5.47 6.31 24.00
CA VAL A 721 -4.21 5.57 24.17
C VAL A 721 -3.51 5.22 22.85
N HIS A 722 -4.23 5.37 21.73
CA HIS A 722 -3.68 5.19 20.38
C HIS A 722 -3.52 6.52 19.61
N LYS A 723 -3.75 7.67 20.25
CA LYS A 723 -3.44 8.98 19.65
C LYS A 723 -1.95 9.07 19.35
N ARG A 724 -1.65 9.73 18.23
CA ARG A 724 -0.30 10.06 17.81
C ARG A 724 -0.22 11.53 17.44
#